data_AF-A0A534MB45-F1
#
_entry.id   AF-A0A534MB45-F1
#
_cell.length_a   1.000
_cell.length_b   1.000
_cell.length_c   1.000
_cell.angle_alpha   90.00
_cell.angle_beta   90.00
_cell.angle_gamma   90.00
#
_symmetry.space_group_name_H-M   'P 1'
#
loop_
_entity.id
_entity.type
_entity.pdbx_description
1 polymer ?
#
loop_
_entity_poly.entity_id
_entity_poly.type
_entity_poly.pdbx_seq_one_letter_code
_entity_poly.pdbx_strand_id
1 'polypeptide(L)'
;MPLLRLTLTAHGRPVSLNSLQVEIAGTAPANVATSLRLTDSTSLLAQAAPVSPSVRFSFAPVQIAVGAPTILFVVGDFASTTGETFGIQLPSIHPFGVSGGVVALRENPGVRALGYLGVVPVAPRVDGAFDEWNALSADPTNDVAPRGNPDIDLTHYGALQNGTATFLYAGVSGRILAGTSTPENPREAPPQNSTSLADTDRDGVPDTADPMPYDFNNDGTPDAQTNCDVDGDGIIDYGCPGGTDYWLNTTIPSTFPAPYAGRSVSVYIGPDNRPPVLGDDAIRMFLDIDNNTFSGYSIGGIGADRLVELRGKDGTVTQSALLAFSGSFPGQWAWTPVAPVTVALGYHAVELSVLLNASKLYVEAGDFWGSVDSTTVVRAFAPLTSSFKVSSASAPLAVPWQQSGPQPTSVLIDPNSNSGTTVYNQQRKVVRAGIGAGATPCDAANSAGCWYTVFYDQFVETTATSAPSTETITTGSRSSGTFPTDILSSNNVYVHYTEANPLIAFVNDGSSANPDFWLTAGGSSYATASWTPPTSGLLVLFVGDEVGSGTPNQPTVSGNSVAWTAIKTINVGFNRFTLFGANSAGSAAGATTVDFAGQSQSGCEASFFHVTNVDLSGGVAAAFVQSPTGSGTAGSGSITLASPGNSANRPVSGWFHAAQEGTNPRANWAEADDGSHNNPGTGVESQWRSDAFETTASASWSTSSAWLGIAAELKQLTNYQMEVRYDWSGIASGSPSYALKVEAYHTVGEDFLVQVLTPPSTWTTRITITKTADDNAAQAYTLTTAEFNSGAPAVRFIGATEIGDVTQSDLYLDYVTVSSNSVWDRVVLIRSRDTSGSTWSGQVVLASGRSGDSALILARDSAEPSIAMDSGGFLHVVWVSASGSGDQSTINLVRYSKTTVAYPTEAQLANAANWQAVTNVDDTNPGYMPTVSTDSSNYPHIAWSQSKTFGEEAWISYRSNTGTNTVNSPKSRTWDGTSWSAPETEESTAGSPLRNVRMAYSPIASDQRIVVTVSDDGWLDAYVCTPTCTVTNNLGQVWSTPSNADYRFDIAYEELSGRALLVYGVLSTDTTHDIAYREYTGSWGPEQYLDNTNNATDLQYSQIELAPKAGSDQVGLMAGTSNGVVTAWIWSGTAFGS
;
A
#
# COMPACT_ATOMS: atom_id res chain seq x y z
N MET A 1 4.22 -46.92 30.74
CA MET A 1 2.77 -46.62 30.65
C MET A 1 2.31 -46.78 29.20
N PRO A 2 1.08 -47.26 28.91
CA PRO A 2 0.57 -47.31 27.53
C PRO A 2 0.35 -45.88 27.01
N LEU A 3 0.94 -45.57 25.86
CA LEU A 3 0.93 -44.24 25.23
C LEU A 3 0.07 -44.21 23.97
N LEU A 4 0.05 -45.32 23.23
CA LEU A 4 -0.75 -45.49 22.01
C LEU A 4 -1.36 -46.88 22.00
N ARG A 5 -2.64 -46.97 21.62
CA ARG A 5 -3.34 -48.23 21.38
C ARG A 5 -3.75 -48.31 19.91
N LEU A 6 -3.33 -49.38 19.24
CA LEU A 6 -3.71 -49.68 17.86
C LEU A 6 -4.73 -50.82 17.88
N THR A 7 -5.82 -50.65 17.13
CA THR A 7 -6.80 -51.72 16.86
C THR A 7 -6.76 -52.00 15.36
N LEU A 8 -6.21 -53.14 14.99
CA LEU A 8 -5.93 -53.52 13.61
C LEU A 8 -6.93 -54.59 13.16
N THR A 9 -7.60 -54.36 12.03
CA THR A 9 -8.54 -55.32 11.44
C THR A 9 -8.23 -55.48 9.96
N ALA A 10 -8.09 -56.71 9.49
CA ALA A 10 -7.94 -56.99 8.06
C ALA A 10 -9.30 -57.21 7.41
N HIS A 11 -9.49 -56.66 6.21
CA HIS A 11 -10.70 -56.84 5.40
C HIS A 11 -10.37 -57.68 4.14
N GLY A 12 -11.22 -58.66 3.82
CA GLY A 12 -11.10 -59.51 2.63
C GLY A 12 -10.13 -60.69 2.77
N ARG A 13 -8.88 -60.45 3.20
CA ARG A 13 -7.85 -61.50 3.40
C ARG A 13 -6.92 -61.18 4.57
N PRO A 14 -6.24 -62.18 5.18
CA PRO A 14 -5.22 -61.91 6.19
C PRO A 14 -4.08 -61.05 5.63
N VAL A 15 -3.56 -60.13 6.45
CA VAL A 15 -2.47 -59.22 6.08
C VAL A 15 -1.32 -59.36 7.06
N SER A 16 -0.09 -59.37 6.56
CA SER A 16 1.11 -59.42 7.39
C SER A 16 1.62 -58.01 7.70
N LEU A 17 1.87 -57.72 8.98
CA LEU A 17 2.52 -56.49 9.45
C LEU A 17 3.90 -56.81 10.00
N ASN A 18 4.96 -56.17 9.51
CA ASN A 18 6.34 -56.43 9.96
C ASN A 18 7.11 -55.19 10.46
N SER A 19 6.54 -54.00 10.30
CA SER A 19 7.08 -52.78 10.88
C SER A 19 5.99 -51.76 11.16
N LEU A 20 6.22 -50.95 12.19
CA LEU A 20 5.37 -49.86 12.63
C LEU A 20 6.26 -48.65 12.88
N GLN A 21 5.93 -47.52 12.26
CA GLN A 21 6.57 -46.23 12.56
C GLN A 21 5.64 -45.40 13.44
N VAL A 22 6.20 -44.78 14.47
CA VAL A 22 5.50 -43.85 15.35
C VAL A 22 6.33 -42.59 15.52
N GLU A 23 5.67 -41.52 15.95
CA GLU A 23 6.30 -40.25 16.26
C GLU A 23 6.07 -39.89 17.72
N ILE A 24 7.15 -39.46 18.37
CA ILE A 24 7.12 -38.84 19.68
C ILE A 24 6.62 -37.41 19.49
N ALA A 25 5.58 -37.07 20.24
CA ALA A 25 4.99 -35.73 20.30
C ALA A 25 5.17 -35.13 21.69
N GLY A 26 5.09 -33.80 21.79
CA GLY A 26 5.31 -33.05 23.03
C GLY A 26 6.67 -32.37 23.10
N THR A 27 6.93 -31.67 24.22
CA THR A 27 8.11 -30.82 24.42
C THR A 27 9.34 -31.58 24.91
N ALA A 28 9.17 -32.79 25.44
CA ALA A 28 10.28 -33.55 25.99
C ALA A 28 11.17 -34.15 24.89
N PRO A 29 12.50 -34.19 25.07
CA PRO A 29 13.40 -34.78 24.09
C PRO A 29 13.16 -36.29 23.96
N ALA A 30 13.33 -36.82 22.75
CA ALA A 30 13.02 -38.22 22.44
C ALA A 30 13.70 -39.24 23.39
N ASN A 31 14.94 -38.96 23.81
CA ASN A 31 15.72 -39.82 24.69
C ASN A 31 15.29 -39.81 26.17
N VAL A 32 14.28 -39.02 26.55
CA VAL A 32 13.69 -39.04 27.89
C VAL A 32 13.00 -40.39 28.18
N ALA A 33 12.45 -41.01 27.12
CA ALA A 33 11.99 -42.38 27.14
C ALA A 33 13.21 -43.30 27.02
N THR A 34 13.60 -43.93 28.13
CA THR A 34 14.70 -44.90 28.15
C THR A 34 14.44 -46.12 27.27
N SER A 35 13.16 -46.48 27.09
CA SER A 35 12.72 -47.50 26.15
C SER A 35 11.27 -47.24 25.74
N LEU A 36 11.00 -47.39 24.44
CA LEU A 36 9.66 -47.59 23.90
C LEU A 36 9.51 -49.07 23.50
N ARG A 37 8.40 -49.68 23.88
CA ARG A 37 8.11 -51.10 23.68
C ARG A 37 6.81 -51.28 22.93
N LEU A 38 6.85 -52.02 21.82
CA LEU A 38 5.67 -52.48 21.10
C LEU A 38 5.26 -53.86 21.64
N THR A 39 4.03 -54.00 22.12
CA THR A 39 3.52 -55.23 22.75
C THR A 39 2.08 -55.51 22.36
N ASP A 40 1.68 -56.77 22.38
CA ASP A 40 0.27 -57.20 22.25
C ASP A 40 -0.44 -57.35 23.61
N SER A 41 0.13 -56.77 24.69
CA SER A 41 -0.21 -56.92 26.12
C SER A 41 0.31 -58.17 26.83
N THR A 42 0.68 -59.22 26.09
CA THR A 42 1.21 -60.48 26.66
C THR A 42 2.67 -60.73 26.31
N SER A 43 3.10 -60.29 25.12
CA SER A 43 4.40 -60.52 24.53
C SER A 43 5.03 -59.21 24.03
N LEU A 44 6.35 -59.09 24.19
CA LEU A 44 7.12 -57.99 23.59
C LEU A 44 7.40 -58.31 22.11
N LEU A 45 6.96 -57.44 21.22
CA LEU A 45 7.15 -57.60 19.77
C LEU A 45 8.43 -56.89 19.29
N ALA A 46 8.66 -55.67 19.77
CA ALA A 46 9.87 -54.90 19.50
C ALA A 46 10.13 -53.90 20.62
N GLN A 47 11.39 -53.46 20.74
CA GLN A 47 11.76 -52.33 21.60
C GLN A 47 12.72 -51.40 20.86
N ALA A 48 12.67 -50.12 21.20
CA ALA A 48 13.59 -49.11 20.70
C ALA A 48 13.97 -48.16 21.84
N ALA A 49 15.25 -47.79 21.91
CA ALA A 49 15.70 -46.66 22.70
C ALA A 49 15.69 -45.42 21.79
N PRO A 50 14.68 -44.54 21.90
CA PRO A 50 14.52 -43.42 20.98
C PRO A 50 15.69 -42.43 21.08
N VAL A 51 16.27 -42.10 19.93
CA VAL A 51 17.29 -41.05 19.76
C VAL A 51 16.80 -39.92 18.84
N SER A 52 15.65 -40.10 18.22
CA SER A 52 14.96 -39.16 17.34
C SER A 52 13.45 -39.22 17.58
N PRO A 53 12.70 -38.16 17.24
CA PRO A 53 11.24 -38.15 17.37
C PRO A 53 10.56 -39.26 16.57
N SER A 54 11.10 -39.62 15.40
CA SER A 54 10.61 -40.75 14.63
C SER A 54 11.22 -42.06 15.12
N VAL A 55 10.36 -43.04 15.43
CA VAL A 55 10.75 -44.33 15.98
C VAL A 55 10.16 -45.44 15.13
N ARG A 56 11.04 -46.25 14.52
CA ARG A 56 10.63 -47.40 13.73
C ARG A 56 10.80 -48.69 14.52
N PHE A 57 9.71 -49.40 14.74
CA PHE A 57 9.71 -50.77 15.20
C PHE A 57 9.77 -51.72 14.01
N SER A 58 10.74 -52.62 14.01
CA SER A 58 10.82 -53.76 13.09
C SER A 58 10.70 -55.04 13.90
N PHE A 59 9.84 -55.96 13.47
CA PHE A 59 9.54 -57.19 14.22
C PHE A 59 9.23 -58.34 13.27
N ALA A 60 9.21 -59.57 13.81
CA ALA A 60 8.80 -60.73 13.05
C ALA A 60 7.35 -60.54 12.54
N PRO A 61 7.03 -60.91 11.28
CA PRO A 61 5.74 -60.59 10.70
C PRO A 61 4.56 -61.14 11.53
N VAL A 62 3.68 -60.24 11.96
CA VAL A 62 2.43 -60.57 12.68
C VAL A 62 1.30 -60.70 11.67
N GLN A 63 0.53 -61.78 11.75
CA GLN A 63 -0.64 -62.01 10.90
C GLN A 63 -1.88 -61.36 11.50
N ILE A 64 -2.47 -60.42 10.76
CA ILE A 64 -3.76 -59.80 11.11
C ILE A 64 -4.86 -60.60 10.41
N ALA A 65 -5.67 -61.32 11.19
CA ALA A 65 -6.75 -62.15 10.67
C ALA A 65 -7.96 -61.33 10.19
N VAL A 66 -8.74 -61.88 9.26
CA VAL A 66 -10.01 -61.28 8.82
C VAL A 66 -11.05 -61.43 9.93
N GLY A 67 -11.72 -60.32 10.27
CA GLY A 67 -12.89 -60.33 11.16
C GLY A 67 -12.60 -60.41 12.66
N ALA A 68 -11.33 -60.48 13.09
CA ALA A 68 -10.95 -60.41 14.50
C ALA A 68 -9.91 -59.30 14.72
N PRO A 69 -10.15 -58.33 15.63
CA PRO A 69 -9.21 -57.23 15.85
C PRO A 69 -7.95 -57.72 16.56
N THR A 70 -6.79 -57.32 16.05
CA THR A 70 -5.49 -57.45 16.73
C THR A 70 -5.19 -56.14 17.45
N ILE A 71 -4.86 -56.21 18.74
CA ILE A 71 -4.59 -55.02 19.56
C ILE A 71 -3.10 -54.94 19.87
N LEU A 72 -2.48 -53.81 19.55
CA LEU A 72 -1.10 -53.50 19.90
C LEU A 72 -1.03 -52.25 20.78
N PHE A 73 -0.02 -52.19 21.64
CA PHE A 73 0.27 -51.05 22.50
C PHE A 73 1.70 -50.60 22.31
N VAL A 74 1.90 -49.28 22.27
CA VAL A 74 3.21 -48.66 22.48
C VAL A 74 3.29 -48.23 23.94
N VAL A 75 4.28 -48.75 24.66
CA VAL A 75 4.49 -48.51 26.09
C VAL A 75 5.85 -47.83 26.29
N GLY A 76 5.87 -46.69 26.98
CA GLY A 76 7.11 -45.99 27.33
C GLY A 76 7.57 -46.20 28.77
N ASP A 77 8.88 -46.31 28.96
CA ASP A 77 9.59 -46.33 30.24
C ASP A 77 10.43 -45.06 30.39
N PHE A 78 10.20 -44.30 31.46
CA PHE A 78 10.77 -42.96 31.67
C PHE A 78 11.65 -42.94 32.93
N ALA A 79 12.78 -42.24 32.86
CA ALA A 79 13.73 -42.14 33.97
C ALA A 79 13.77 -40.74 34.64
N SER A 80 13.11 -39.74 34.08
CA SER A 80 13.09 -38.37 34.61
C SER A 80 11.65 -37.86 34.81
N THR A 81 11.54 -36.84 35.67
CA THR A 81 10.30 -36.06 35.90
C THR A 81 10.61 -34.61 35.57
N THR A 82 10.55 -34.26 34.29
CA THR A 82 10.97 -32.92 33.79
C THR A 82 9.85 -31.89 33.82
N GLY A 83 8.58 -32.33 33.94
CA GLY A 83 7.42 -31.46 33.76
C GLY A 83 7.19 -31.04 32.29
N GLU A 84 7.90 -31.67 31.34
CA GLU A 84 7.66 -31.54 29.90
C GLU A 84 6.58 -32.52 29.45
N THR A 85 6.03 -32.30 28.24
CA THR A 85 4.98 -33.12 27.66
C THR A 85 5.55 -34.24 26.80
N PHE A 86 4.93 -35.42 26.87
CA PHE A 86 5.28 -36.57 26.05
C PHE A 86 4.02 -37.32 25.60
N GLY A 87 3.98 -37.71 24.33
CA GLY A 87 2.97 -38.57 23.76
C GLY A 87 3.50 -39.35 22.57
N ILE A 88 2.70 -40.29 22.08
CA ILE A 88 3.01 -41.06 20.87
C ILE A 88 1.85 -40.92 19.91
N GLN A 89 2.16 -40.47 18.71
CA GLN A 89 1.21 -40.41 17.61
C GLN A 89 1.72 -41.20 16.41
N LEU A 90 0.83 -41.31 15.45
CA LEU A 90 1.09 -41.87 14.14
C LEU A 90 1.49 -40.65 13.23
N PRO A 91 2.60 -40.71 12.44
CA PRO A 91 2.86 -39.79 11.31
C PRO A 91 1.66 -39.47 10.37
N SER A 92 1.66 -38.33 9.69
CA SER A 92 0.60 -38.00 8.71
C SER A 92 0.61 -38.89 7.45
N ILE A 93 1.78 -39.38 7.03
CA ILE A 93 1.96 -40.33 5.93
C ILE A 93 2.58 -41.61 6.49
N HIS A 94 1.80 -42.69 6.57
CA HIS A 94 2.27 -43.93 7.19
C HIS A 94 2.85 -44.94 6.21
N PRO A 95 4.13 -45.30 6.39
CA PRO A 95 4.63 -46.55 5.86
C PRO A 95 4.28 -47.67 6.86
N PHE A 96 3.07 -48.19 6.78
CA PHE A 96 2.81 -49.50 7.39
C PHE A 96 3.63 -50.55 6.62
N GLY A 97 4.35 -51.42 7.34
CA GLY A 97 5.04 -52.55 6.74
C GLY A 97 4.08 -53.65 6.31
N VAL A 98 3.12 -53.33 5.44
CA VAL A 98 2.10 -54.23 4.92
C VAL A 98 2.46 -54.65 3.50
N SER A 99 2.40 -55.96 3.23
CA SER A 99 2.63 -56.49 1.89
C SER A 99 1.29 -56.65 1.16
N GLY A 100 1.08 -55.87 0.10
CA GLY A 100 -0.05 -56.05 -0.83
C GLY A 100 -1.42 -55.65 -0.26
N GLY A 101 -1.51 -54.55 0.49
CA GLY A 101 -2.78 -54.02 1.00
C GLY A 101 -2.78 -52.50 1.12
N VAL A 102 -3.98 -51.90 1.13
CA VAL A 102 -4.22 -50.48 1.42
C VAL A 102 -4.62 -50.36 2.89
N VAL A 103 -4.09 -49.37 3.60
CA VAL A 103 -4.43 -49.12 5.01
C VAL A 103 -5.27 -47.86 5.12
N ALA A 104 -6.42 -47.97 5.78
CA ALA A 104 -7.21 -46.83 6.21
C ALA A 104 -6.95 -46.59 7.70
N LEU A 105 -6.67 -45.34 8.06
CA LEU A 105 -6.46 -44.93 9.44
C LEU A 105 -7.70 -44.20 9.96
N ARG A 106 -8.14 -44.56 11.17
CA ARG A 106 -9.16 -43.83 11.91
C ARG A 106 -8.65 -43.57 13.32
N GLU A 107 -8.55 -42.31 13.68
CA GLU A 107 -8.19 -41.90 15.03
C GLU A 107 -9.42 -41.95 15.94
N ASN A 108 -9.22 -42.43 17.16
CA ASN A 108 -10.22 -42.32 18.23
C ASN A 108 -9.62 -41.41 19.31
N PRO A 109 -10.30 -40.33 19.71
CA PRO A 109 -9.77 -39.45 20.73
C PRO A 109 -9.59 -40.21 22.05
N GLY A 110 -8.39 -40.15 22.59
CA GLY A 110 -8.13 -40.54 23.98
C GLY A 110 -8.54 -39.42 24.93
N VAL A 111 -8.48 -39.68 26.24
CA VAL A 111 -8.69 -38.63 27.26
C VAL A 111 -7.68 -37.48 27.07
N ARG A 112 -6.49 -37.78 26.54
CA ARG A 112 -5.39 -36.84 26.30
C ARG A 112 -4.55 -37.30 25.12
N ALA A 113 -4.00 -36.36 24.35
CA ALA A 113 -3.01 -36.63 23.31
C ALA A 113 -1.57 -36.60 23.87
N LEU A 114 -1.29 -35.68 24.80
CA LEU A 114 -0.03 -35.52 25.50
C LEU A 114 -0.24 -35.60 27.01
N GLY A 115 0.81 -35.97 27.75
CA GLY A 115 0.80 -35.94 29.21
C GLY A 115 2.11 -35.45 29.78
N TYR A 116 2.05 -34.87 30.99
CA TYR A 116 3.22 -34.36 31.70
C TYR A 116 4.06 -35.46 32.33
N LEU A 117 5.38 -35.38 32.15
CA LEU A 117 6.35 -36.25 32.81
C LEU A 117 6.57 -35.81 34.27
N GLY A 118 5.74 -36.36 35.16
CA GLY A 118 5.89 -36.25 36.62
C GLY A 118 4.97 -35.22 37.28
N VAL A 119 5.07 -33.94 36.90
CA VAL A 119 4.32 -32.85 37.53
C VAL A 119 3.68 -31.94 36.48
N VAL A 120 2.42 -31.56 36.71
CA VAL A 120 1.71 -30.55 35.91
C VAL A 120 2.27 -29.16 36.26
N PRO A 121 2.64 -28.33 35.27
CA PRO A 121 3.08 -26.96 35.51
C PRO A 121 2.06 -26.13 36.29
N VAL A 122 2.57 -25.26 37.17
CA VAL A 122 1.75 -24.31 37.93
C VAL A 122 1.48 -23.00 37.18
N ALA A 123 2.21 -22.76 36.09
CA ALA A 123 2.07 -21.60 35.22
C ALA A 123 1.67 -22.08 33.82
N PRO A 124 0.85 -21.30 33.08
CA PRO A 124 0.36 -21.66 31.76
C PRO A 124 1.52 -21.87 30.78
N ARG A 125 1.41 -22.90 29.93
CA ARG A 125 2.34 -23.18 28.83
C ARG A 125 1.56 -23.37 27.53
N VAL A 126 2.30 -23.43 26.42
CA VAL A 126 1.78 -23.79 25.10
C VAL A 126 2.50 -25.06 24.70
N ASP A 127 2.00 -26.21 25.14
CA ASP A 127 2.64 -27.52 25.04
C ASP A 127 1.69 -28.70 24.72
N GLY A 128 0.39 -28.44 24.59
CA GLY A 128 -0.66 -29.33 24.11
C GLY A 128 -1.15 -30.37 25.11
N ALA A 129 -0.77 -30.29 26.39
CA ALA A 129 -1.25 -31.21 27.44
C ALA A 129 -2.41 -30.65 28.27
N PHE A 130 -2.60 -29.32 28.31
CA PHE A 130 -3.76 -28.59 28.85
C PHE A 130 -4.11 -28.75 30.34
N ASP A 131 -3.45 -29.63 31.10
CA ASP A 131 -3.82 -29.92 32.50
C ASP A 131 -3.62 -28.76 33.48
N GLU A 132 -2.85 -27.75 33.09
CA GLU A 132 -2.63 -26.56 33.89
C GLU A 132 -3.83 -25.59 33.88
N TRP A 133 -4.75 -25.73 32.90
CA TRP A 133 -5.94 -24.89 32.74
C TRP A 133 -7.05 -25.29 33.71
N ASN A 134 -6.87 -24.94 34.98
CA ASN A 134 -7.77 -25.31 36.07
C ASN A 134 -8.88 -24.28 36.36
N ALA A 135 -8.89 -23.15 35.64
CA ALA A 135 -9.82 -22.04 35.86
C ALA A 135 -10.32 -21.49 34.51
N LEU A 136 -11.11 -22.30 33.80
CA LEU A 136 -11.75 -21.93 32.54
C LEU A 136 -13.20 -21.52 32.75
N SER A 137 -13.68 -20.61 31.91
CA SER A 137 -15.10 -20.32 31.77
C SER A 137 -15.74 -21.40 30.91
N ALA A 138 -16.93 -21.84 31.28
CA ALA A 138 -17.73 -22.77 30.50
C ALA A 138 -18.58 -22.01 29.48
N ASP A 139 -18.79 -22.65 28.34
CA ASP A 139 -19.70 -22.23 27.29
C ASP A 139 -20.69 -23.38 27.02
N PRO A 140 -21.99 -23.12 26.82
CA PRO A 140 -22.97 -24.17 26.60
C PRO A 140 -22.79 -24.80 25.24
N THR A 141 -22.79 -26.13 25.20
CA THR A 141 -22.77 -26.86 23.93
C THR A 141 -24.15 -26.90 23.29
N ASN A 142 -24.19 -26.90 21.96
CA ASN A 142 -25.40 -26.97 21.11
C ASN A 142 -26.38 -25.81 21.32
N ASP A 143 -25.88 -24.63 21.68
CA ASP A 143 -26.69 -23.41 21.79
C ASP A 143 -26.75 -22.61 20.48
N VAL A 144 -25.99 -23.03 19.47
CA VAL A 144 -26.11 -22.54 18.09
C VAL A 144 -27.07 -23.39 17.26
N ALA A 145 -28.16 -22.77 16.79
CA ALA A 145 -29.11 -23.36 15.86
C ALA A 145 -29.26 -22.48 14.59
N PRO A 146 -29.51 -23.06 13.40
CA PRO A 146 -29.85 -24.47 13.13
C PRO A 146 -28.65 -25.38 12.83
N ARG A 147 -27.42 -24.86 12.82
CA ARG A 147 -26.25 -25.57 12.32
C ARG A 147 -25.36 -26.08 13.45
N GLY A 148 -25.79 -27.17 14.09
CA GLY A 148 -24.94 -27.90 15.04
C GLY A 148 -23.75 -28.52 14.31
N ASN A 149 -22.56 -27.94 14.49
CA ASN A 149 -21.29 -28.50 14.06
C ASN A 149 -20.39 -28.65 15.30
N PRO A 150 -20.13 -29.88 15.78
CA PRO A 150 -19.35 -30.07 16.99
C PRO A 150 -17.92 -29.52 16.87
N ASP A 151 -17.37 -29.42 15.66
CA ASP A 151 -15.98 -28.99 15.43
C ASP A 151 -15.77 -27.48 15.66
N ILE A 152 -16.86 -26.71 15.75
CA ILE A 152 -16.88 -25.25 16.02
C ILE A 152 -17.83 -24.86 17.16
N ASP A 153 -18.38 -25.84 17.90
CA ASP A 153 -19.27 -25.68 19.06
C ASP A 153 -18.42 -25.56 20.33
N LEU A 154 -18.28 -24.34 20.85
CA LEU A 154 -17.43 -23.99 21.97
C LEU A 154 -17.93 -24.63 23.28
N THR A 155 -16.98 -24.98 24.14
CA THR A 155 -17.26 -25.66 25.43
C THR A 155 -16.63 -24.93 26.60
N HIS A 156 -15.41 -24.43 26.42
CA HIS A 156 -14.64 -23.76 27.46
C HIS A 156 -13.67 -22.77 26.83
N TYR A 157 -13.42 -21.66 27.52
CA TYR A 157 -12.49 -20.63 27.10
C TYR A 157 -11.88 -19.92 28.30
N GLY A 158 -10.74 -19.27 28.13
CA GLY A 158 -10.12 -18.52 29.21
C GLY A 158 -8.78 -17.93 28.86
N ALA A 159 -8.26 -17.11 29.78
CA ALA A 159 -6.96 -16.50 29.65
C ALA A 159 -6.24 -16.40 30.99
N LEU A 160 -4.90 -16.51 30.95
CA LEU A 160 -4.03 -16.36 32.10
C LEU A 160 -2.86 -15.44 31.74
N GLN A 161 -2.61 -14.42 32.55
CA GLN A 161 -1.42 -13.59 32.39
C GLN A 161 -0.23 -14.19 33.13
N ASN A 162 0.93 -14.15 32.48
CA ASN A 162 2.20 -14.48 33.11
C ASN A 162 3.28 -13.50 32.61
N GLY A 163 3.63 -12.54 33.46
CA GLY A 163 4.58 -11.48 33.09
C GLY A 163 3.98 -10.50 32.09
N THR A 164 4.54 -10.44 30.89
CA THR A 164 4.09 -9.58 29.77
C THR A 164 3.32 -10.35 28.69
N ALA A 165 2.99 -11.61 28.96
CA ALA A 165 2.28 -12.48 28.03
C ALA A 165 0.89 -12.84 28.57
N THR A 166 -0.06 -12.91 27.65
CA THR A 166 -1.38 -13.49 27.89
C THR A 166 -1.42 -14.85 27.21
N PHE A 167 -1.69 -15.90 27.98
CA PHE A 167 -2.00 -17.23 27.49
C PHE A 167 -3.49 -17.33 27.28
N LEU A 168 -3.91 -17.96 26.19
CA LEU A 168 -5.30 -18.05 25.78
C LEU A 168 -5.66 -19.51 25.52
N TYR A 169 -6.88 -19.89 25.88
CA TYR A 169 -7.44 -21.22 25.70
C TYR A 169 -8.83 -21.13 25.07
N ALA A 170 -9.12 -22.03 24.12
CA ALA A 170 -10.48 -22.32 23.67
C ALA A 170 -10.63 -23.82 23.39
N GLY A 171 -11.80 -24.38 23.67
CA GLY A 171 -12.12 -25.78 23.39
C GLY A 171 -13.50 -25.95 22.76
N VAL A 172 -13.64 -26.93 21.89
CA VAL A 172 -14.86 -27.30 21.15
C VAL A 172 -15.32 -28.72 21.50
N SER A 173 -16.57 -29.08 21.19
CA SER A 173 -17.13 -30.40 21.49
C SER A 173 -16.62 -31.52 20.55
N GLY A 174 -16.22 -31.15 19.34
CA GLY A 174 -15.69 -31.99 18.26
C GLY A 174 -14.17 -31.89 18.09
N ARG A 175 -13.68 -32.15 16.87
CA ARG A 175 -12.26 -32.03 16.54
C ARG A 175 -11.96 -30.59 16.14
N ILE A 176 -11.08 -29.94 16.88
CA ILE A 176 -10.70 -28.55 16.61
C ILE A 176 -10.00 -28.43 15.25
N LEU A 177 -10.35 -27.41 14.47
CA LEU A 177 -9.78 -27.14 13.14
C LEU A 177 -9.96 -28.32 12.15
N ALA A 178 -11.09 -29.01 12.18
CA ALA A 178 -11.38 -30.09 11.25
C ALA A 178 -11.52 -29.59 9.82
N GLY A 179 -12.14 -28.43 9.63
CA GLY A 179 -12.41 -27.82 8.33
C GLY A 179 -13.32 -28.68 7.47
N THR A 180 -13.45 -28.30 6.19
CA THR A 180 -14.27 -29.04 5.22
C THR A 180 -13.37 -29.71 4.16
N SER A 181 -13.32 -31.05 4.16
CA SER A 181 -12.48 -31.83 3.23
C SER A 181 -13.12 -32.08 1.85
N THR A 182 -14.44 -31.86 1.68
CA THR A 182 -15.18 -32.04 0.41
C THR A 182 -16.22 -30.95 0.19
N PRO A 183 -16.53 -30.52 -1.06
CA PRO A 183 -17.56 -29.52 -1.32
C PRO A 183 -18.92 -29.93 -0.72
N GLU A 184 -19.46 -29.11 0.18
CA GLU A 184 -20.79 -29.31 0.77
C GLU A 184 -21.86 -28.50 0.03
N ASN A 185 -23.10 -29.02 0.03
CA ASN A 185 -24.24 -28.30 -0.51
C ASN A 185 -24.52 -27.03 0.32
N PRO A 186 -24.94 -25.91 -0.32
CA PRO A 186 -25.28 -24.69 0.39
C PRO A 186 -26.39 -24.88 1.42
N ARG A 187 -26.19 -24.32 2.62
CA ARG A 187 -27.18 -24.28 3.71
C ARG A 187 -27.27 -22.86 4.27
N GLU A 188 -28.41 -22.50 4.85
CA GLU A 188 -28.62 -21.16 5.43
C GLU A 188 -27.68 -20.91 6.62
N ALA A 189 -27.12 -19.69 6.69
CA ALA A 189 -26.27 -19.24 7.80
C ALA A 189 -27.12 -19.03 9.07
N PRO A 190 -26.64 -19.42 10.27
CA PRO A 190 -27.35 -19.19 11.53
C PRO A 190 -27.43 -17.70 11.90
N PRO A 191 -28.48 -17.26 12.62
CA PRO A 191 -28.55 -15.93 13.22
C PRO A 191 -27.51 -15.77 14.34
N GLN A 192 -26.88 -14.59 14.40
CA GLN A 192 -25.63 -14.26 15.13
C GLN A 192 -25.67 -14.24 16.68
N ASN A 193 -26.66 -14.82 17.35
CA ASN A 193 -26.79 -14.70 18.81
C ASN A 193 -26.93 -16.07 19.50
N SER A 194 -25.81 -16.63 19.97
CA SER A 194 -25.78 -17.65 21.03
C SER A 194 -25.04 -17.08 22.24
N THR A 195 -25.75 -16.86 23.35
CA THR A 195 -25.16 -16.68 24.67
C THR A 195 -25.93 -17.57 25.67
N SER A 196 -25.24 -18.01 26.73
CA SER A 196 -25.69 -19.06 27.67
C SER A 196 -26.87 -18.74 28.57
N LEU A 197 -27.19 -17.47 28.67
CA LEU A 197 -28.37 -16.97 29.34
C LEU A 197 -28.99 -16.05 28.30
N ALA A 198 -30.25 -16.30 27.95
CA ALA A 198 -30.96 -15.39 27.06
C ALA A 198 -30.80 -13.96 27.65
N ASP A 199 -30.30 -13.06 26.82
CA ASP A 199 -30.25 -11.62 26.99
C ASP A 199 -30.92 -11.13 25.71
N THR A 200 -32.25 -11.07 25.76
CA THR A 200 -33.08 -11.04 24.56
C THR A 200 -33.04 -9.68 23.88
N ASP A 201 -32.86 -8.59 24.64
CA ASP A 201 -32.76 -7.22 24.14
C ASP A 201 -31.31 -6.71 23.98
N ARG A 202 -30.30 -7.44 24.50
CA ARG A 202 -28.86 -7.18 24.34
C ARG A 202 -28.33 -6.01 25.16
N ASP A 203 -28.99 -5.65 26.27
CA ASP A 203 -28.52 -4.59 27.15
C ASP A 203 -27.37 -5.06 28.09
N GLY A 204 -26.99 -6.34 28.04
CA GLY A 204 -25.92 -6.91 28.85
C GLY A 204 -26.37 -7.34 30.25
N VAL A 205 -27.68 -7.37 30.52
CA VAL A 205 -28.32 -7.99 31.68
C VAL A 205 -28.99 -9.30 31.24
N PRO A 206 -28.62 -10.45 31.80
CA PRO A 206 -29.30 -11.70 31.47
C PRO A 206 -30.78 -11.67 31.85
N ASP A 207 -31.69 -12.23 31.02
CA ASP A 207 -33.16 -12.27 31.21
C ASP A 207 -33.56 -12.79 32.61
N THR A 208 -32.72 -13.62 33.24
CA THR A 208 -32.95 -14.15 34.60
C THR A 208 -32.79 -13.12 35.72
N ALA A 209 -32.02 -12.07 35.48
CA ALA A 209 -31.73 -10.96 36.39
C ALA A 209 -32.38 -9.64 35.93
N ASP A 210 -33.03 -9.67 34.77
CA ASP A 210 -33.64 -8.53 34.10
C ASP A 210 -35.15 -8.44 34.35
N PRO A 211 -35.65 -7.37 35.00
CA PRO A 211 -37.08 -7.07 35.10
C PRO A 211 -37.76 -6.70 33.77
N MET A 212 -37.01 -6.34 32.72
CA MET A 212 -37.46 -5.80 31.45
C MET A 212 -36.77 -6.46 30.22
N PRO A 213 -36.83 -7.81 30.08
CA PRO A 213 -36.00 -8.60 29.13
C PRO A 213 -36.32 -8.43 27.64
N TYR A 214 -37.06 -7.40 27.23
CA TYR A 214 -37.42 -7.13 25.84
C TYR A 214 -37.35 -5.63 25.54
N ASP A 215 -36.59 -4.88 26.33
CA ASP A 215 -36.60 -3.43 26.41
C ASP A 215 -35.17 -2.94 26.70
N PHE A 216 -34.40 -2.78 25.63
CA PHE A 216 -32.98 -2.46 25.69
C PHE A 216 -32.70 -1.20 26.52
N ASN A 217 -33.50 -0.14 26.35
CA ASN A 217 -33.29 1.11 27.08
C ASN A 217 -33.93 1.13 28.48
N ASN A 218 -34.65 0.07 28.84
CA ASN A 218 -35.28 -0.16 30.13
C ASN A 218 -36.24 0.98 30.54
N ASP A 219 -36.94 1.57 29.57
CA ASP A 219 -37.86 2.70 29.78
C ASP A 219 -39.32 2.28 30.07
N GLY A 220 -39.61 0.98 29.96
CA GLY A 220 -40.93 0.36 30.09
C GLY A 220 -41.65 0.13 28.77
N THR A 221 -41.02 0.46 27.63
CA THR A 221 -41.53 0.24 26.27
C THR A 221 -40.73 -0.86 25.59
N PRO A 222 -41.32 -2.03 25.31
CA PRO A 222 -40.59 -3.11 24.64
C PRO A 222 -40.07 -2.69 23.26
N ASP A 223 -38.89 -3.14 22.87
CA ASP A 223 -38.19 -2.83 21.60
C ASP A 223 -39.11 -3.00 20.37
N ALA A 224 -39.95 -4.02 20.38
CA ALA A 224 -40.91 -4.29 19.31
C ALA A 224 -41.97 -3.18 19.11
N GLN A 225 -42.10 -2.27 20.08
CA GLN A 225 -43.07 -1.15 20.09
C GLN A 225 -42.41 0.21 19.88
N THR A 226 -41.07 0.28 19.78
CA THR A 226 -40.34 1.55 19.63
C THR A 226 -40.31 2.06 18.19
N ASN A 227 -40.85 1.28 17.24
CA ASN A 227 -40.89 1.63 15.81
C ASN A 227 -39.48 1.74 15.19
N CYS A 228 -38.56 0.85 15.61
CA CYS A 228 -37.14 0.77 15.19
C CYS A 228 -36.25 1.92 15.71
N ASP A 229 -36.52 2.40 16.91
CA ASP A 229 -35.67 3.33 17.67
C ASP A 229 -35.50 2.73 19.07
N VAL A 230 -34.72 1.66 19.14
CA VAL A 230 -34.62 0.75 20.29
C VAL A 230 -33.96 1.41 21.50
N ASP A 231 -33.04 2.34 21.28
CA ASP A 231 -32.42 3.07 22.40
C ASP A 231 -33.12 4.39 22.75
N GLY A 232 -34.07 4.84 21.91
CA GLY A 232 -34.94 5.99 22.16
C GLY A 232 -34.24 7.34 22.00
N ASP A 233 -33.14 7.38 21.24
CA ASP A 233 -32.36 8.59 21.01
C ASP A 233 -32.93 9.49 19.89
N GLY A 234 -33.93 8.98 19.16
CA GLY A 234 -34.63 9.66 18.07
C GLY A 234 -34.05 9.39 16.69
N ILE A 235 -33.08 8.49 16.56
CA ILE A 235 -32.49 8.03 15.30
C ILE A 235 -32.98 6.60 15.02
N ILE A 236 -33.35 6.32 13.77
CA ILE A 236 -33.81 4.97 13.40
C ILE A 236 -32.62 4.02 13.28
N ASP A 237 -32.74 2.87 13.91
CA ASP A 237 -31.73 1.82 13.98
C ASP A 237 -31.39 1.20 12.63
N TYR A 238 -30.10 0.91 12.43
CA TYR A 238 -29.63 0.19 11.26
C TYR A 238 -30.20 -1.23 11.20
N GLY A 239 -30.63 -1.62 10.00
CA GLY A 239 -31.41 -2.84 9.77
C GLY A 239 -32.90 -2.57 9.55
N CYS A 240 -33.38 -1.39 9.96
CA CYS A 240 -34.73 -0.93 9.66
C CYS A 240 -34.79 -0.03 8.41
N PRO A 241 -35.96 0.11 7.76
CA PRO A 241 -36.11 0.92 6.54
C PRO A 241 -35.72 2.39 6.78
N GLY A 242 -34.61 2.84 6.19
CA GLY A 242 -34.11 4.21 6.33
C GLY A 242 -33.29 4.46 7.60
N GLY A 243 -32.96 3.42 8.35
CA GLY A 243 -32.15 3.51 9.56
C GLY A 243 -30.70 3.92 9.29
N THR A 244 -30.21 4.87 10.07
CA THR A 244 -28.84 5.39 10.01
C THR A 244 -28.10 5.24 11.32
N ASP A 245 -28.78 4.82 12.40
CA ASP A 245 -28.09 4.60 13.65
C ASP A 245 -27.33 3.29 13.64
N TYR A 246 -26.02 3.36 13.83
CA TYR A 246 -25.19 2.18 13.94
C TYR A 246 -24.96 1.77 15.39
N TRP A 247 -25.52 2.47 16.37
CA TRP A 247 -25.29 2.24 17.78
C TRP A 247 -26.59 2.23 18.57
N LEU A 248 -26.70 1.28 19.49
CA LEU A 248 -27.70 1.30 20.56
C LEU A 248 -27.00 1.68 21.86
N ASN A 249 -27.51 2.68 22.57
CA ASN A 249 -26.90 3.20 23.79
C ASN A 249 -27.90 3.29 24.94
N THR A 250 -27.58 2.66 26.06
CA THR A 250 -28.41 2.74 27.28
C THR A 250 -27.56 2.88 28.54
N THR A 251 -28.21 3.21 29.64
CA THR A 251 -27.63 3.11 30.98
C THR A 251 -28.57 2.33 31.88
N ILE A 252 -28.12 1.15 32.32
CA ILE A 252 -28.90 0.24 33.14
C ILE A 252 -29.39 0.95 34.41
N PRO A 253 -30.71 0.96 34.67
CA PRO A 253 -31.25 1.65 35.83
C PRO A 253 -30.65 1.17 37.16
N SER A 254 -30.47 2.09 38.10
CA SER A 254 -29.93 1.78 39.44
C SER A 254 -30.79 0.79 40.27
N THR A 255 -32.00 0.46 39.80
CA THR A 255 -32.92 -0.52 40.38
C THR A 255 -32.53 -1.97 40.07
N PHE A 256 -31.65 -2.20 39.11
CA PHE A 256 -31.17 -3.53 38.74
C PHE A 256 -30.23 -4.11 39.80
N PRO A 257 -30.12 -5.44 39.93
CA PRO A 257 -29.20 -6.07 40.87
C PRO A 257 -27.74 -5.74 40.51
N ALA A 258 -26.88 -5.62 41.52
CA ALA A 258 -25.44 -5.58 41.30
C ALA A 258 -24.98 -6.90 40.63
N PRO A 259 -24.07 -6.88 39.65
CA PRO A 259 -23.19 -5.76 39.27
C PRO A 259 -23.72 -4.83 38.17
N TYR A 260 -24.97 -4.99 37.70
CA TYR A 260 -25.47 -4.31 36.50
C TYR A 260 -25.93 -2.87 36.75
N ALA A 261 -26.39 -2.58 37.97
CA ALA A 261 -26.97 -1.29 38.32
C ALA A 261 -26.07 -0.09 37.96
N GLY A 262 -26.58 0.84 37.14
CA GLY A 262 -25.89 2.07 36.75
C GLY A 262 -24.80 1.90 35.68
N ARG A 263 -24.73 0.76 35.01
CA ARG A 263 -23.76 0.48 33.95
C ARG A 263 -24.19 1.12 32.62
N SER A 264 -23.28 1.81 31.94
CA SER A 264 -23.50 2.25 30.55
C SER A 264 -23.20 1.12 29.56
N VAL A 265 -24.04 1.02 28.54
CA VAL A 265 -24.02 -0.04 27.52
C VAL A 265 -24.09 0.63 26.15
N SER A 266 -23.23 0.17 25.24
CA SER A 266 -23.20 0.61 23.85
C SER A 266 -23.00 -0.61 22.95
N VAL A 267 -23.89 -0.79 21.97
CA VAL A 267 -23.90 -1.93 21.05
C VAL A 267 -23.84 -1.42 19.61
N TYR A 268 -22.86 -1.85 18.82
CA TYR A 268 -22.82 -1.53 17.39
C TYR A 268 -23.73 -2.48 16.61
N ILE A 269 -24.63 -1.93 15.80
CA ILE A 269 -25.60 -2.66 14.98
C ILE A 269 -25.38 -2.48 13.47
N GLY A 270 -24.38 -1.69 13.04
CA GLY A 270 -24.08 -1.41 11.63
C GLY A 270 -23.55 -2.58 10.78
N PRO A 271 -23.20 -2.35 9.49
CA PRO A 271 -22.79 -3.42 8.57
C PRO A 271 -21.52 -4.14 9.02
N ASP A 272 -21.54 -5.47 8.91
CA ASP A 272 -20.41 -6.37 9.14
C ASP A 272 -19.76 -6.79 7.81
N ASN A 273 -18.50 -6.42 7.61
CA ASN A 273 -17.72 -6.65 6.37
C ASN A 273 -16.68 -7.77 6.52
N ARG A 274 -16.89 -8.73 7.43
CA ARG A 274 -15.98 -9.87 7.64
C ARG A 274 -15.84 -10.74 6.38
N PRO A 275 -14.60 -11.09 5.95
CA PRO A 275 -14.38 -11.97 4.82
C PRO A 275 -14.68 -13.44 5.18
N PRO A 276 -15.26 -14.23 4.26
CA PRO A 276 -15.49 -15.66 4.46
C PRO A 276 -14.16 -16.45 4.49
N VAL A 277 -14.13 -17.56 5.21
CA VAL A 277 -12.97 -18.44 5.36
C VAL A 277 -13.17 -19.72 4.55
N LEU A 278 -12.58 -19.84 3.35
CA LEU A 278 -12.90 -20.95 2.45
C LEU A 278 -12.23 -22.27 2.89
N GLY A 279 -13.03 -23.25 3.31
CA GLY A 279 -12.61 -24.63 3.55
C GLY A 279 -11.91 -24.91 4.88
N ASP A 280 -11.46 -23.85 5.59
CA ASP A 280 -10.88 -23.92 6.93
C ASP A 280 -11.94 -23.59 7.99
N ASP A 281 -11.78 -24.17 9.19
CA ASP A 281 -12.41 -23.63 10.40
C ASP A 281 -11.56 -22.47 10.93
N ALA A 282 -12.20 -21.51 11.60
CA ALA A 282 -11.56 -20.35 12.19
C ALA A 282 -11.89 -20.24 13.69
N ILE A 283 -10.87 -19.92 14.49
CA ILE A 283 -11.03 -19.49 15.89
C ILE A 283 -10.47 -18.08 16.00
N ARG A 284 -11.28 -17.16 16.48
CA ARG A 284 -10.94 -15.74 16.64
C ARG A 284 -11.01 -15.38 18.10
N MET A 285 -9.91 -14.88 18.66
CA MET A 285 -9.84 -14.40 20.04
C MET A 285 -9.57 -12.89 20.02
N PHE A 286 -10.58 -12.12 20.38
CA PHE A 286 -10.55 -10.66 20.45
C PHE A 286 -10.08 -10.21 21.83
N LEU A 287 -9.11 -9.31 21.84
CA LEU A 287 -8.43 -8.84 23.05
C LEU A 287 -8.49 -7.32 23.13
N ASP A 288 -9.02 -6.84 24.25
CA ASP A 288 -9.00 -5.43 24.66
C ASP A 288 -7.76 -5.24 25.55
N ILE A 289 -6.86 -4.31 25.22
CA ILE A 289 -5.62 -4.08 25.98
C ILE A 289 -5.65 -2.82 26.83
N ASP A 290 -6.62 -1.93 26.62
CA ASP A 290 -6.71 -0.62 27.28
C ASP A 290 -7.97 -0.45 28.18
N ASN A 291 -8.84 -1.47 28.18
CA ASN A 291 -10.12 -1.56 28.88
C ASN A 291 -11.15 -0.48 28.45
N ASN A 292 -11.07 -0.03 27.20
CA ASN A 292 -11.97 0.99 26.64
C ASN A 292 -12.83 0.41 25.50
N THR A 293 -14.15 0.55 25.61
CA THR A 293 -15.10 0.04 24.60
C THR A 293 -15.18 0.90 23.34
N PHE A 294 -14.58 2.09 23.35
CA PHE A 294 -14.57 3.02 22.21
C PHE A 294 -13.31 2.91 21.33
N SER A 295 -12.28 2.17 21.75
CA SER A 295 -11.08 1.86 20.95
C SER A 295 -11.19 0.48 20.33
N GLY A 296 -10.62 0.26 19.15
CA GLY A 296 -10.61 -1.07 18.54
C GLY A 296 -11.91 -1.48 17.82
N TYR A 297 -12.02 -2.78 17.52
CA TYR A 297 -13.18 -3.38 16.87
C TYR A 297 -14.28 -3.69 17.89
N SER A 298 -15.49 -3.19 17.68
CA SER A 298 -16.62 -3.40 18.59
C SER A 298 -17.17 -4.81 18.45
N ILE A 299 -17.03 -5.62 19.50
CA ILE A 299 -17.54 -6.99 19.52
C ILE A 299 -17.79 -7.46 20.95
N GLY A 300 -18.90 -8.17 21.19
CA GLY A 300 -19.21 -8.73 22.51
C GLY A 300 -19.29 -7.72 23.67
N GLY A 301 -19.38 -6.42 23.40
CA GLY A 301 -19.29 -5.37 24.43
C GLY A 301 -17.86 -4.99 24.84
N ILE A 302 -16.85 -5.35 24.05
CA ILE A 302 -15.47 -4.85 24.16
C ILE A 302 -15.06 -4.06 22.91
N GLY A 303 -14.09 -3.17 23.11
CA GLY A 303 -13.33 -2.54 22.05
C GLY A 303 -12.04 -3.32 21.81
N ALA A 304 -12.03 -4.20 20.81
CA ALA A 304 -10.92 -5.12 20.60
C ALA A 304 -9.76 -4.45 19.84
N ASP A 305 -8.67 -4.14 20.56
CA ASP A 305 -7.44 -3.59 19.98
C ASP A 305 -6.61 -4.62 19.21
N ARG A 306 -6.81 -5.90 19.55
CA ARG A 306 -6.05 -7.02 19.00
C ARG A 306 -6.98 -8.19 18.67
N LEU A 307 -6.64 -8.90 17.62
CA LEU A 307 -7.29 -10.14 17.21
C LEU A 307 -6.22 -11.22 17.05
N VAL A 308 -6.40 -12.35 17.72
CA VAL A 308 -5.74 -13.59 17.32
C VAL A 308 -6.68 -14.33 16.38
N GLU A 309 -6.28 -14.50 15.12
CA GLU A 309 -7.01 -15.35 14.19
C GLU A 309 -6.22 -16.63 13.94
N LEU A 310 -6.87 -17.76 14.20
CA LEU A 310 -6.41 -19.10 13.87
C LEU A 310 -7.30 -19.65 12.77
N ARG A 311 -6.70 -20.21 11.74
CA ARG A 311 -7.40 -20.97 10.71
C ARG A 311 -6.78 -22.35 10.61
N GLY A 312 -7.58 -23.34 10.27
CA GLY A 312 -7.07 -24.68 10.10
C GLY A 312 -8.05 -25.66 9.49
N LYS A 313 -7.48 -26.77 9.06
CA LYS A 313 -8.17 -27.88 8.42
C LYS A 313 -7.46 -29.19 8.74
N ASP A 314 -8.21 -30.28 8.72
CA ASP A 314 -7.78 -31.66 8.99
C ASP A 314 -7.10 -31.83 10.37
N GLY A 315 -7.43 -30.95 11.33
CA GLY A 315 -6.85 -30.88 12.67
C GLY A 315 -5.48 -30.21 12.73
N THR A 316 -5.14 -29.40 11.72
CA THR A 316 -3.87 -28.69 11.62
C THR A 316 -4.09 -27.19 11.43
N VAL A 317 -3.22 -26.37 12.02
CA VAL A 317 -3.22 -24.92 11.80
C VAL A 317 -2.69 -24.62 10.40
N THR A 318 -3.49 -23.99 9.56
CA THR A 318 -3.08 -23.46 8.24
C THR A 318 -2.57 -22.03 8.36
N GLN A 319 -3.17 -21.24 9.26
CA GLN A 319 -2.79 -19.86 9.50
C GLN A 319 -2.93 -19.50 10.99
N SER A 320 -1.99 -18.73 11.53
CA SER A 320 -2.12 -18.11 12.84
C SER A 320 -1.45 -16.74 12.85
N ALA A 321 -2.16 -15.73 13.35
CA ALA A 321 -1.62 -14.39 13.45
C ALA A 321 -2.22 -13.61 14.62
N LEU A 322 -1.37 -12.81 15.26
CA LEU A 322 -1.78 -11.69 16.09
C LEU A 322 -1.88 -10.46 15.18
N LEU A 323 -3.01 -9.79 15.24
CA LEU A 323 -3.38 -8.67 14.42
C LEU A 323 -3.68 -7.46 15.30
N ALA A 324 -3.38 -6.26 14.81
CA ALA A 324 -3.75 -4.99 15.41
C ALA A 324 -4.91 -4.36 14.63
N PHE A 325 -5.87 -3.79 15.36
CA PHE A 325 -6.98 -3.07 14.75
C PHE A 325 -6.44 -1.84 14.00
N SER A 326 -6.89 -1.67 12.75
CA SER A 326 -6.49 -0.57 11.85
C SER A 326 -7.68 0.11 11.18
N GLY A 327 -8.90 -0.19 11.65
CA GLY A 327 -10.12 0.42 11.16
C GLY A 327 -10.26 1.88 11.58
N SER A 328 -10.94 2.65 10.75
CA SER A 328 -11.29 4.06 10.98
C SER A 328 -12.57 4.24 11.81
N PHE A 329 -13.35 3.17 12.01
CA PHE A 329 -14.51 3.12 12.90
C PHE A 329 -14.70 1.70 13.47
N PRO A 330 -15.34 1.52 14.65
CA PRO A 330 -15.33 0.25 15.40
C PRO A 330 -15.97 -0.96 14.70
N GLY A 331 -16.80 -0.76 13.67
CA GLY A 331 -17.37 -1.85 12.86
C GLY A 331 -16.53 -2.26 11.64
N GLN A 332 -15.44 -1.55 11.34
CA GLN A 332 -14.65 -1.81 10.14
C GLN A 332 -13.74 -3.05 10.31
N TRP A 333 -13.95 -4.10 9.51
CA TRP A 333 -13.06 -5.25 9.49
C TRP A 333 -11.72 -4.94 8.80
N ALA A 334 -10.82 -4.25 9.52
CA ALA A 334 -9.50 -3.85 9.03
C ALA A 334 -8.42 -4.15 10.08
N TRP A 335 -7.53 -5.09 9.75
CA TRP A 335 -6.56 -5.66 10.68
C TRP A 335 -5.16 -5.73 10.05
N THR A 336 -4.13 -5.32 10.79
CA THR A 336 -2.73 -5.35 10.35
C THR A 336 -1.94 -6.43 11.10
N PRO A 337 -1.21 -7.34 10.43
CA PRO A 337 -0.39 -8.37 11.09
C PRO A 337 0.70 -7.77 12.00
N VAL A 338 0.82 -8.33 13.21
CA VAL A 338 1.84 -7.95 14.21
C VAL A 338 2.90 -9.04 14.34
N ALA A 339 2.46 -10.28 14.54
CA ALA A 339 3.34 -11.44 14.72
C ALA A 339 2.57 -12.75 14.47
N PRO A 340 3.26 -13.86 14.11
CA PRO A 340 2.66 -15.18 14.20
C PRO A 340 2.42 -15.55 15.67
N VAL A 341 1.52 -16.51 15.91
CA VAL A 341 1.16 -16.95 17.26
C VAL A 341 1.65 -18.38 17.47
N THR A 342 2.29 -18.66 18.60
CA THR A 342 2.62 -20.03 18.98
C THR A 342 1.36 -20.72 19.48
N VAL A 343 1.01 -21.83 18.84
CA VAL A 343 -0.23 -22.57 19.07
C VAL A 343 0.10 -24.03 19.36
N ALA A 344 -0.55 -24.61 20.36
CA ALA A 344 -0.59 -26.04 20.58
C ALA A 344 -2.03 -26.53 20.48
N LEU A 345 -2.22 -27.62 19.74
CA LEU A 345 -3.51 -28.26 19.54
C LEU A 345 -3.60 -29.54 20.37
N GLY A 346 -4.75 -29.73 21.00
CA GLY A 346 -5.27 -31.02 21.40
C GLY A 346 -6.30 -31.50 20.38
N TYR A 347 -6.97 -32.60 20.68
CA TYR A 347 -8.06 -33.05 19.82
C TYR A 347 -9.26 -32.09 19.87
N HIS A 348 -9.58 -31.57 21.06
CA HIS A 348 -10.74 -30.71 21.31
C HIS A 348 -10.39 -29.26 21.60
N ALA A 349 -9.11 -28.92 21.77
CA ALA A 349 -8.72 -27.66 22.39
C ALA A 349 -7.50 -27.04 21.72
N VAL A 350 -7.40 -25.72 21.84
CA VAL A 350 -6.26 -24.93 21.43
C VAL A 350 -5.80 -24.08 22.60
N GLU A 351 -4.49 -24.01 22.78
CA GLU A 351 -3.84 -23.05 23.66
C GLU A 351 -2.76 -22.30 22.90
N LEU A 352 -2.56 -21.05 23.29
CA LEU A 352 -1.62 -20.16 22.63
C LEU A 352 -1.14 -19.07 23.56
N SER A 353 -0.11 -18.33 23.13
CA SER A 353 0.39 -17.19 23.88
C SER A 353 0.65 -15.99 22.97
N VAL A 354 0.37 -14.81 23.50
CA VAL A 354 0.66 -13.51 22.88
C VAL A 354 1.48 -12.66 23.83
N LEU A 355 2.48 -11.94 23.30
CA LEU A 355 3.36 -11.06 24.09
C LEU A 355 2.73 -9.68 24.33
N LEU A 356 1.55 -9.69 24.95
CA LEU A 356 0.85 -8.50 25.43
C LEU A 356 0.01 -8.85 26.65
N ASN A 357 -0.42 -7.82 27.39
CA ASN A 357 -1.34 -7.97 28.51
C ASN A 357 -2.74 -7.56 28.07
N ALA A 358 -3.61 -8.54 27.82
CA ALA A 358 -5.02 -8.28 27.55
C ALA A 358 -5.78 -8.03 28.86
N SER A 359 -6.75 -7.13 28.83
CA SER A 359 -7.66 -6.83 29.94
C SER A 359 -8.93 -7.69 29.88
N LYS A 360 -9.47 -7.90 28.67
CA LYS A 360 -10.66 -8.73 28.40
C LYS A 360 -10.45 -9.65 27.20
N LEU A 361 -11.23 -10.72 27.15
CA LEU A 361 -11.23 -11.74 26.11
C LEU A 361 -12.67 -12.00 25.64
N TYR A 362 -12.84 -12.09 24.32
CA TYR A 362 -14.03 -12.61 23.63
C TYR A 362 -13.59 -13.59 22.54
N VAL A 363 -14.23 -14.76 22.45
CA VAL A 363 -13.87 -15.82 21.49
C VAL A 363 -15.04 -16.10 20.55
N GLU A 364 -14.75 -16.24 19.26
CA GLU A 364 -15.66 -16.80 18.25
C GLU A 364 -15.03 -18.03 17.60
N ALA A 365 -15.86 -19.00 17.24
CA ALA A 365 -15.53 -20.13 16.38
C ALA A 365 -16.45 -20.13 15.14
N GLY A 366 -15.90 -20.50 14.00
CA GLY A 366 -16.62 -20.46 12.74
C GLY A 366 -16.00 -21.32 11.66
N ASP A 367 -16.66 -21.38 10.51
CA ASP A 367 -16.17 -22.05 9.32
C ASP A 367 -16.50 -21.22 8.07
N PHE A 368 -16.50 -21.84 6.90
CA PHE A 368 -16.74 -21.12 5.64
C PHE A 368 -18.09 -20.44 5.51
N TRP A 369 -19.05 -20.77 6.37
CA TRP A 369 -20.35 -20.11 6.44
C TRP A 369 -20.36 -18.88 7.37
N GLY A 370 -19.26 -18.58 8.05
CA GLY A 370 -19.11 -17.45 8.95
C GLY A 370 -18.81 -17.87 10.39
N SER A 371 -18.83 -16.90 11.31
CA SER A 371 -18.81 -17.18 12.76
C SER A 371 -20.12 -17.88 13.13
N VAL A 372 -20.00 -19.05 13.75
CA VAL A 372 -21.14 -19.92 14.08
C VAL A 372 -21.40 -19.88 15.58
N ASP A 373 -20.35 -19.88 16.40
CA ASP A 373 -20.47 -19.87 17.86
C ASP A 373 -19.59 -18.80 18.52
N SER A 374 -20.01 -18.31 19.68
CA SER A 374 -19.33 -17.21 20.38
C SER A 374 -19.56 -17.21 21.88
N THR A 375 -18.56 -16.74 22.62
CA THR A 375 -18.56 -16.73 24.09
C THR A 375 -19.12 -15.44 24.70
N THR A 376 -19.33 -15.40 26.01
CA THR A 376 -19.45 -14.13 26.75
C THR A 376 -18.08 -13.53 27.11
N VAL A 377 -18.03 -12.23 27.37
CA VAL A 377 -16.76 -11.55 27.70
C VAL A 377 -16.29 -11.92 29.10
N VAL A 378 -15.00 -12.29 29.20
CA VAL A 378 -14.34 -12.57 30.47
C VAL A 378 -13.13 -11.66 30.68
N ARG A 379 -12.74 -11.43 31.94
CA ARG A 379 -11.45 -10.80 32.24
C ARG A 379 -10.32 -11.72 31.79
N ALA A 380 -9.29 -11.14 31.19
CA ALA A 380 -8.11 -11.89 30.80
C ALA A 380 -7.14 -12.19 31.98
N PHE A 381 -7.58 -12.00 33.23
CA PHE A 381 -6.87 -12.36 34.46
C PHE A 381 -7.81 -13.02 35.47
N ALA A 382 -7.48 -14.23 35.93
CA ALA A 382 -8.15 -14.86 37.07
C ALA A 382 -7.47 -14.45 38.39
N PRO A 383 -8.20 -14.03 39.43
CA PRO A 383 -7.61 -13.70 40.72
C PRO A 383 -7.22 -15.00 41.44
N LEU A 384 -5.93 -15.33 41.44
CA LEU A 384 -5.37 -16.27 42.41
C LEU A 384 -4.31 -15.57 43.27
N THR A 385 -4.54 -15.66 44.56
CA THR A 385 -3.82 -15.04 45.67
C THR A 385 -2.33 -15.40 45.69
N SER A 386 -1.50 -14.37 45.87
CA SER A 386 -0.03 -14.43 46.03
C SER A 386 0.44 -15.28 47.21
N SER A 387 1.50 -16.09 47.00
CA SER A 387 2.51 -16.39 48.02
C SER A 387 3.87 -16.84 47.43
N PHE A 388 4.85 -15.91 47.43
CA PHE A 388 6.31 -16.13 47.56
C PHE A 388 7.20 -16.74 46.43
N LYS A 389 8.08 -15.85 45.91
CA LYS A 389 9.55 -15.86 45.62
C LYS A 389 10.28 -16.82 44.63
N VAL A 390 10.72 -16.19 43.52
CA VAL A 390 12.03 -16.17 42.79
C VAL A 390 12.74 -17.48 42.39
N SER A 391 12.89 -17.72 41.07
CA SER A 391 14.18 -17.66 40.31
C SER A 391 14.04 -18.33 38.93
N SER A 392 14.73 -17.75 37.96
CA SER A 392 14.66 -17.91 36.50
C SER A 392 15.33 -19.14 35.90
N ALA A 393 15.03 -19.33 34.60
CA ALA A 393 15.78 -20.04 33.54
C ALA A 393 15.32 -21.51 33.32
N SER A 394 15.25 -22.07 32.10
CA SER A 394 15.52 -21.60 30.73
C SER A 394 15.41 -22.80 29.79
N ALA A 395 14.68 -22.70 28.68
CA ALA A 395 15.00 -23.35 27.40
C ALA A 395 13.98 -22.97 26.32
N PRO A 396 14.40 -22.41 25.17
CA PRO A 396 13.64 -22.40 23.92
C PRO A 396 13.96 -23.67 23.09
N LEU A 397 12.95 -24.28 22.49
CA LEU A 397 13.08 -25.40 21.55
C LEU A 397 12.55 -24.98 20.17
N ALA A 398 13.42 -25.09 19.17
CA ALA A 398 13.20 -24.75 17.77
C ALA A 398 12.36 -25.82 17.03
N VAL A 399 11.61 -25.39 16.02
CA VAL A 399 10.76 -26.22 15.14
C VAL A 399 11.44 -26.36 13.75
N PRO A 400 11.36 -27.52 13.07
CA PRO A 400 11.99 -27.74 11.75
C PRO A 400 11.04 -27.49 10.57
N TRP A 401 11.52 -26.78 9.53
CA TRP A 401 11.00 -26.88 8.15
C TRP A 401 12.01 -27.67 7.30
N GLN A 402 11.53 -28.63 6.49
CA GLN A 402 12.37 -29.58 5.78
C GLN A 402 12.86 -29.02 4.44
N GLN A 403 14.18 -28.89 4.31
CA GLN A 403 14.92 -28.39 3.14
C GLN A 403 15.37 -29.56 2.26
N SER A 404 15.03 -29.57 0.97
CA SER A 404 15.55 -30.56 0.02
C SER A 404 16.95 -30.17 -0.46
N GLY A 405 17.98 -30.86 0.05
CA GLY A 405 19.39 -30.76 -0.36
C GLY A 405 20.33 -31.43 0.65
N PRO A 406 21.51 -31.95 0.26
CA PRO A 406 22.42 -32.60 1.19
C PRO A 406 22.88 -31.60 2.25
N GLN A 407 22.51 -31.89 3.51
CA GLN A 407 22.67 -31.00 4.66
C GLN A 407 24.15 -30.76 5.02
N PRO A 408 24.63 -29.51 4.98
CA PRO A 408 25.82 -29.08 5.70
C PRO A 408 25.55 -28.99 7.21
N THR A 409 26.57 -29.29 8.03
CA THR A 409 26.54 -29.18 9.50
C THR A 409 26.00 -27.81 9.96
N SER A 410 24.96 -27.86 10.79
CA SER A 410 24.14 -26.75 11.29
C SER A 410 24.92 -25.48 11.68
N VAL A 411 24.66 -24.39 10.96
CA VAL A 411 24.79 -23.02 11.51
C VAL A 411 23.53 -22.77 12.34
N LEU A 412 23.71 -22.60 13.65
CA LEU A 412 22.62 -22.48 14.63
C LEU A 412 22.23 -21.01 14.80
N ILE A 413 21.04 -20.63 14.33
CA ILE A 413 20.48 -19.26 14.40
C ILE A 413 19.55 -19.14 15.61
N ASP A 414 19.59 -18.01 16.33
CA ASP A 414 18.68 -17.64 17.42
C ASP A 414 17.26 -17.37 16.88
N PRO A 415 16.20 -18.10 17.31
CA PRO A 415 14.82 -17.87 16.87
C PRO A 415 14.23 -16.51 17.29
N ASN A 416 14.79 -15.86 18.31
CA ASN A 416 14.33 -14.57 18.83
C ASN A 416 15.03 -13.36 18.21
N SER A 417 15.82 -13.59 17.15
CA SER A 417 16.65 -12.55 16.59
C SER A 417 15.83 -11.39 15.98
N ASN A 418 14.53 -11.59 15.76
CA ASN A 418 13.56 -10.57 15.31
C ASN A 418 12.66 -9.99 16.43
N SER A 419 12.91 -10.32 17.72
CA SER A 419 12.13 -9.84 18.87
C SER A 419 12.52 -8.40 19.27
N GLY A 420 11.60 -7.44 19.09
CA GLY A 420 11.78 -6.04 19.47
C GLY A 420 11.55 -5.78 20.96
N THR A 421 12.59 -5.90 21.79
CA THR A 421 12.46 -5.69 23.25
C THR A 421 13.52 -4.76 23.88
N THR A 422 14.30 -4.01 23.10
CA THR A 422 15.26 -3.02 23.67
C THR A 422 15.30 -1.71 22.88
N VAL A 423 15.78 -0.64 23.53
CA VAL A 423 15.91 0.76 23.05
C VAL A 423 16.64 0.91 21.70
N TYR A 424 17.29 -0.14 21.20
CA TYR A 424 17.84 -0.22 19.85
C TYR A 424 16.97 -1.17 19.02
N ASN A 425 16.12 -0.57 18.19
CA ASN A 425 15.35 -1.29 17.16
C ASN A 425 16.34 -1.97 16.21
N GLN A 426 16.19 -3.29 15.98
CA GLN A 426 16.30 -4.01 14.68
C GLN A 426 16.77 -5.47 14.74
N GLN A 427 16.52 -6.19 13.63
CA GLN A 427 16.80 -7.60 13.35
C GLN A 427 18.24 -7.96 13.73
N ARG A 428 18.37 -9.00 14.55
CA ARG A 428 19.63 -9.61 14.96
C ARG A 428 19.88 -10.84 14.10
N LYS A 429 21.15 -11.17 13.83
CA LYS A 429 21.56 -12.56 13.49
C LYS A 429 22.71 -12.92 14.41
N VAL A 430 22.73 -14.17 14.89
CA VAL A 430 23.51 -14.56 16.07
C VAL A 430 24.40 -15.75 15.77
N VAL A 431 25.68 -15.67 16.17
CA VAL A 431 26.64 -16.80 16.15
C VAL A 431 27.47 -16.81 17.42
N ARG A 432 27.74 -18.00 17.98
CA ARG A 432 28.61 -18.16 19.17
C ARG A 432 30.07 -18.20 18.73
N ALA A 433 30.97 -17.42 19.34
CA ALA A 433 32.41 -17.64 19.20
C ALA A 433 33.11 -17.80 20.56
N GLY A 434 33.68 -18.99 20.78
CA GLY A 434 34.64 -19.33 21.84
C GLY A 434 34.11 -19.42 23.28
N ILE A 435 33.81 -20.64 23.74
CA ILE A 435 34.53 -21.39 24.81
C ILE A 435 33.96 -22.83 24.92
N GLY A 436 34.81 -23.84 24.72
CA GLY A 436 34.60 -25.26 25.10
C GLY A 436 33.69 -26.10 24.19
N ALA A 437 34.15 -27.31 23.86
CA ALA A 437 33.29 -28.35 23.28
C ALA A 437 32.13 -28.65 24.25
N GLY A 438 30.89 -28.54 23.77
CA GLY A 438 29.67 -28.72 24.57
C GLY A 438 28.88 -27.45 24.89
N ALA A 439 29.23 -26.29 24.32
CA ALA A 439 28.41 -25.09 24.44
C ALA A 439 27.10 -25.19 23.64
N THR A 440 25.98 -24.87 24.28
CA THR A 440 24.63 -24.87 23.67
C THR A 440 24.38 -23.62 22.79
N PRO A 441 23.34 -23.59 21.94
CA PRO A 441 23.02 -22.44 21.07
C PRO A 441 22.96 -21.11 21.82
N CYS A 442 23.19 -20.00 21.10
CA CYS A 442 22.94 -18.66 21.63
C CYS A 442 21.44 -18.42 21.66
N ASP A 443 20.90 -18.17 22.84
CA ASP A 443 19.50 -17.82 23.06
C ASP A 443 19.39 -16.75 24.16
N ALA A 444 18.17 -16.32 24.46
CA ALA A 444 17.88 -15.29 25.45
C ALA A 444 18.35 -15.64 26.89
N ALA A 445 18.65 -16.91 27.18
CA ALA A 445 19.13 -17.38 28.48
C ALA A 445 20.62 -17.77 28.48
N ASN A 446 21.25 -17.87 27.30
CA ASN A 446 22.65 -18.26 27.12
C ASN A 446 23.36 -17.35 26.10
N SER A 447 23.21 -16.04 26.26
CA SER A 447 23.83 -15.04 25.42
C SER A 447 25.32 -14.79 25.74
N ALA A 448 25.87 -15.35 26.83
CA ALA A 448 27.23 -15.05 27.26
C ALA A 448 28.26 -15.50 26.21
N GLY A 449 29.02 -14.55 25.67
CA GLY A 449 30.01 -14.81 24.63
C GLY A 449 29.46 -14.94 23.21
N CYS A 450 28.16 -14.71 23.01
CA CYS A 450 27.51 -14.69 21.70
C CYS A 450 27.74 -13.38 20.96
N TRP A 451 27.90 -13.47 19.64
CA TRP A 451 28.05 -12.34 18.74
C TRP A 451 26.75 -12.10 17.99
N TYR A 452 26.34 -10.84 17.95
CA TYR A 452 25.13 -10.38 17.30
C TYR A 452 25.51 -9.37 16.24
N THR A 453 25.00 -9.53 15.03
CA THR A 453 24.93 -8.44 14.08
C THR A 453 23.67 -7.63 14.35
N VAL A 454 23.81 -6.32 14.47
CA VAL A 454 22.72 -5.36 14.61
C VAL A 454 22.73 -4.48 13.36
N PHE A 455 21.61 -4.48 12.66
CA PHE A 455 21.36 -3.53 11.58
C PHE A 455 20.81 -2.22 12.18
N TYR A 456 21.01 -1.10 11.50
CA TYR A 456 20.29 0.16 11.77
C TYR A 456 19.77 0.73 10.45
N ASP A 457 18.64 0.21 9.98
CA ASP A 457 17.74 0.63 8.91
C ASP A 457 17.24 2.06 9.08
N GLN A 458 17.57 2.88 8.09
CA GLN A 458 17.04 4.22 7.85
C GLN A 458 16.88 5.06 9.12
N PHE A 459 17.85 4.95 10.03
CA PHE A 459 17.73 5.61 11.31
C PHE A 459 17.80 7.12 11.11
N VAL A 460 16.69 7.81 11.39
CA VAL A 460 16.60 9.27 11.26
C VAL A 460 17.37 9.90 12.41
N GLU A 461 18.58 10.36 12.14
CA GLU A 461 19.44 10.97 13.17
C GLU A 461 19.31 12.50 13.17
N THR A 462 19.10 13.11 12.01
CA THR A 462 19.07 14.56 11.87
C THR A 462 18.06 15.00 10.82
N THR A 463 17.12 15.86 11.23
CA THR A 463 16.34 16.68 10.30
C THR A 463 17.16 17.92 9.96
N ALA A 464 17.67 17.99 8.74
CA ALA A 464 18.30 19.19 8.22
C ALA A 464 17.20 20.16 7.75
N THR A 465 17.27 21.39 8.21
CA THR A 465 16.35 22.46 7.78
C THR A 465 17.11 23.39 6.85
N SER A 466 16.62 23.54 5.62
CA SER A 466 17.23 24.40 4.61
C SER A 466 16.41 25.68 4.45
N ALA A 467 17.06 26.80 4.66
CA ALA A 467 16.51 28.12 4.38
C ALA A 467 16.42 28.36 2.87
N PRO A 468 15.42 29.11 2.39
CA PRO A 468 15.45 29.63 1.02
C PRO A 468 16.66 30.55 0.84
N SER A 469 17.25 30.49 -0.34
CA SER A 469 18.47 31.22 -0.70
C SER A 469 18.21 32.60 -1.30
N THR A 470 17.11 32.78 -2.02
CA THR A 470 16.75 34.07 -2.62
C THR A 470 15.28 34.38 -2.43
N GLU A 471 15.00 35.67 -2.29
CA GLU A 471 13.69 36.28 -2.29
C GLU A 471 13.57 37.14 -3.56
N THR A 472 12.48 36.96 -4.30
CA THR A 472 12.09 37.84 -5.41
C THR A 472 10.68 38.34 -5.16
N ILE A 473 10.50 39.65 -5.09
CA ILE A 473 9.18 40.28 -4.99
C ILE A 473 8.83 40.80 -6.38
N THR A 474 7.90 40.15 -7.07
CA THR A 474 7.40 40.57 -8.39
C THR A 474 6.38 41.69 -8.23
N THR A 475 5.45 41.52 -7.30
CA THR A 475 4.40 42.50 -6.95
C THR A 475 4.20 42.49 -5.43
N GLY A 476 3.82 43.64 -4.86
CA GLY A 476 3.76 43.84 -3.41
C GLY A 476 5.00 44.55 -2.87
N SER A 477 5.09 44.65 -1.55
CA SER A 477 6.26 45.21 -0.88
C SER A 477 6.53 44.53 0.46
N ARG A 478 7.80 44.39 0.82
CA ARG A 478 8.18 43.97 2.18
C ARG A 478 8.10 45.17 3.11
N SER A 479 7.14 45.14 4.02
CA SER A 479 6.86 46.20 4.99
C SER A 479 7.76 46.11 6.22
N SER A 480 8.09 44.89 6.66
CA SER A 480 9.06 44.66 7.75
C SER A 480 9.64 43.23 7.72
N GLY A 481 10.57 42.95 8.65
CA GLY A 481 11.26 41.66 8.74
C GLY A 481 12.46 41.52 7.80
N THR A 482 13.30 40.53 8.08
CA THR A 482 14.56 40.26 7.40
C THR A 482 14.57 38.86 6.81
N PHE A 483 14.60 38.77 5.49
CA PHE A 483 14.79 37.50 4.79
C PHE A 483 16.28 37.11 4.76
N PRO A 484 16.64 35.81 4.95
CA PRO A 484 15.78 34.71 5.39
C PRO A 484 15.76 34.54 6.91
N THR A 485 16.42 35.39 7.70
CA THR A 485 16.66 35.14 9.14
C THR A 485 15.38 34.94 9.93
N ASP A 486 14.35 35.71 9.61
CA ASP A 486 13.14 35.78 10.41
C ASP A 486 12.21 34.61 10.08
N ILE A 487 12.38 33.93 8.94
CA ILE A 487 11.58 32.74 8.54
C ILE A 487 12.22 31.40 8.95
N LEU A 488 13.28 31.40 9.76
CA LEU A 488 14.07 30.20 10.06
C LEU A 488 13.55 29.38 11.25
N SER A 489 12.65 29.94 12.07
CA SER A 489 12.12 29.27 13.25
C SER A 489 10.78 29.89 13.65
N SER A 490 9.80 29.06 14.00
CA SER A 490 8.56 29.49 14.67
C SER A 490 8.91 30.20 15.98
N ASN A 491 8.89 31.53 15.97
CA ASN A 491 9.31 32.37 17.11
C ASN A 491 8.57 33.71 17.18
N ASN A 492 7.55 33.90 16.34
CA ASN A 492 6.72 35.10 16.24
C ASN A 492 7.51 36.33 15.79
N VAL A 493 8.53 36.13 14.94
CA VAL A 493 9.29 37.18 14.25
C VAL A 493 9.07 37.00 12.76
N TYR A 494 8.19 37.83 12.19
CA TYR A 494 7.72 37.62 10.83
C TYR A 494 8.51 38.41 9.79
N VAL A 495 8.59 37.85 8.58
CA VAL A 495 8.69 38.67 7.38
C VAL A 495 7.28 39.08 6.95
N HIS A 496 7.06 40.38 6.84
CA HIS A 496 5.76 40.98 6.58
C HIS A 496 5.74 41.59 5.18
N TYR A 497 4.81 41.11 4.36
CA TYR A 497 4.52 41.64 3.03
C TYR A 497 3.16 42.32 3.02
N THR A 498 3.08 43.42 2.30
CA THR A 498 1.85 44.17 2.04
C THR A 498 1.59 44.17 0.54
N GLU A 499 0.37 43.82 0.15
CA GLU A 499 -0.04 43.89 -1.24
C GLU A 499 0.16 45.28 -1.82
N ALA A 500 0.48 45.36 -3.11
CA ALA A 500 0.63 46.62 -3.79
C ALA A 500 -0.44 46.75 -4.86
N ASN A 501 -0.99 47.95 -5.00
CA ASN A 501 -1.80 48.29 -6.17
C ASN A 501 -0.85 48.74 -7.30
N PRO A 502 -0.72 47.99 -8.41
CA PRO A 502 0.16 48.37 -9.51
C PRO A 502 -0.23 49.73 -10.11
N LEU A 503 0.73 50.65 -10.24
CA LEU A 503 0.48 51.98 -10.80
C LEU A 503 0.14 51.93 -12.30
N ILE A 504 -0.58 52.94 -12.79
CA ILE A 504 -0.75 53.21 -14.22
C ILE A 504 0.61 53.20 -14.93
N ALA A 505 0.71 52.41 -15.99
CA ALA A 505 1.89 52.36 -16.85
C ALA A 505 1.51 52.65 -18.32
N PHE A 506 2.43 53.33 -19.02
CA PHE A 506 2.24 53.85 -20.38
C PHE A 506 3.20 53.15 -21.35
N VAL A 507 2.74 52.92 -22.57
CA VAL A 507 3.55 52.40 -23.67
C VAL A 507 3.20 53.19 -24.93
N ASN A 508 4.22 53.70 -25.60
CA ASN A 508 4.05 54.30 -26.93
C ASN A 508 3.89 53.19 -27.97
N ASP A 509 2.76 53.17 -28.68
CA ASP A 509 2.44 52.14 -29.67
C ASP A 509 3.05 52.42 -31.05
N GLY A 510 3.25 53.69 -31.40
CA GLY A 510 3.73 54.10 -32.72
C GLY A 510 5.18 54.56 -32.77
N SER A 511 5.72 55.14 -31.69
CA SER A 511 7.08 55.71 -31.66
C SER A 511 7.30 56.68 -32.83
N SER A 512 6.29 57.52 -33.08
CA SER A 512 6.22 58.39 -34.25
C SER A 512 6.31 57.58 -35.56
N ALA A 513 5.54 56.49 -35.63
CA ALA A 513 5.38 55.62 -36.79
C ALA A 513 4.06 54.84 -36.64
N ASN A 514 3.68 54.04 -37.64
CA ASN A 514 2.41 53.32 -37.63
C ASN A 514 2.20 52.53 -36.31
N PRO A 515 1.10 52.75 -35.55
CA PRO A 515 -0.16 53.35 -35.97
C PRO A 515 -0.24 54.88 -36.07
N ASP A 516 0.73 55.64 -35.59
CA ASP A 516 0.76 57.10 -35.77
C ASP A 516 0.84 57.49 -37.24
N PHE A 517 0.24 58.62 -37.57
CA PHE A 517 0.37 59.21 -38.90
C PHE A 517 0.17 60.72 -38.89
N TRP A 518 0.77 61.40 -39.88
CA TRP A 518 0.64 62.85 -40.10
C TRP A 518 0.52 63.06 -41.60
N LEU A 519 -0.72 63.13 -42.09
CA LEU A 519 -1.03 63.03 -43.52
C LEU A 519 -1.49 64.39 -44.07
N THR A 520 -0.79 64.90 -45.10
CA THR A 520 -1.07 66.18 -45.77
C THR A 520 -2.05 66.08 -46.94
N ALA A 521 -2.47 64.87 -47.30
CA ALA A 521 -3.28 64.63 -48.48
C ALA A 521 -4.75 64.86 -48.14
N GLY A 522 -5.37 65.89 -48.71
CA GLY A 522 -6.75 66.21 -48.40
C GLY A 522 -7.69 65.01 -48.64
N GLY A 523 -8.46 64.66 -47.61
CA GLY A 523 -9.35 63.51 -47.61
C GLY A 523 -10.48 63.65 -46.60
N SER A 524 -11.58 62.92 -46.82
CA SER A 524 -12.70 62.85 -45.87
C SER A 524 -12.54 61.75 -44.81
N SER A 525 -11.50 60.92 -44.94
CA SER A 525 -11.16 59.83 -44.03
C SER A 525 -9.68 59.46 -44.16
N TYR A 526 -9.05 59.06 -43.07
CA TYR A 526 -7.64 58.66 -43.01
C TYR A 526 -7.53 57.37 -42.21
N ALA A 527 -6.65 56.46 -42.61
CA ALA A 527 -6.49 55.19 -41.95
C ALA A 527 -5.01 54.86 -41.73
N THR A 528 -4.73 54.21 -40.61
CA THR A 528 -3.42 53.61 -40.34
C THR A 528 -3.15 52.47 -41.33
N ALA A 529 -1.90 52.02 -41.44
CA ALA A 529 -1.65 50.66 -41.92
C ALA A 529 -2.19 49.65 -40.89
N SER A 530 -2.28 48.37 -41.27
CA SER A 530 -2.70 47.33 -40.33
C SER A 530 -1.71 47.24 -39.16
N TRP A 531 -2.22 47.31 -37.94
CA TRP A 531 -1.45 47.16 -36.70
C TRP A 531 -2.23 46.31 -35.70
N THR A 532 -1.57 45.87 -34.63
CA THR A 532 -2.16 44.99 -33.60
C THR A 532 -2.06 45.66 -32.24
N PRO A 533 -3.16 46.20 -31.68
CA PRO A 533 -3.17 46.78 -30.35
C PRO A 533 -3.02 45.71 -29.25
N PRO A 534 -2.64 46.09 -28.02
CA PRO A 534 -2.67 45.19 -26.86
C PRO A 534 -4.10 44.69 -26.58
N THR A 535 -4.22 43.49 -26.00
CA THR A 535 -5.52 42.87 -25.68
C THR A 535 -6.06 43.24 -24.29
N SER A 536 -5.37 44.08 -23.53
CA SER A 536 -5.79 44.59 -22.23
C SER A 536 -5.31 46.02 -22.00
N GLY A 537 -6.14 46.85 -21.35
CA GLY A 537 -5.84 48.25 -21.03
C GLY A 537 -6.70 49.25 -21.80
N LEU A 538 -6.30 50.51 -21.76
CA LEU A 538 -6.92 51.65 -22.44
C LEU A 538 -6.04 52.10 -23.60
N LEU A 539 -6.58 52.09 -24.82
CA LEU A 539 -5.98 52.79 -25.96
C LEU A 539 -6.35 54.27 -25.86
N VAL A 540 -5.39 55.15 -26.12
CA VAL A 540 -5.57 56.60 -26.15
C VAL A 540 -5.13 57.13 -27.51
N LEU A 541 -5.94 58.01 -28.10
CA LEU A 541 -5.71 58.58 -29.41
C LEU A 541 -5.98 60.08 -29.40
N PHE A 542 -5.00 60.87 -29.80
CA PHE A 542 -5.17 62.29 -30.09
C PHE A 542 -5.22 62.52 -31.60
N VAL A 543 -6.25 63.21 -32.09
CA VAL A 543 -6.45 63.55 -33.50
C VAL A 543 -6.43 65.06 -33.71
N GLY A 544 -5.51 65.54 -34.54
CA GLY A 544 -5.50 66.88 -35.12
C GLY A 544 -6.13 66.87 -36.50
N ASP A 545 -6.97 67.87 -36.78
CA ASP A 545 -7.60 68.02 -38.10
C ASP A 545 -7.90 69.48 -38.43
N GLU A 546 -7.79 69.82 -39.72
CA GLU A 546 -8.00 71.19 -40.18
C GLU A 546 -8.62 71.28 -41.58
N VAL A 547 -9.34 72.38 -41.83
CA VAL A 547 -9.98 72.68 -43.13
C VAL A 547 -9.45 73.98 -43.73
N GLY A 548 -9.58 74.17 -45.05
CA GLY A 548 -9.22 75.44 -45.69
C GLY A 548 -10.15 76.61 -45.34
N SER A 549 -11.40 76.31 -44.94
CA SER A 549 -12.38 77.31 -44.47
C SER A 549 -13.54 76.64 -43.72
N GLY A 550 -14.16 77.36 -42.77
CA GLY A 550 -15.26 76.86 -41.95
C GLY A 550 -14.80 76.18 -40.66
N THR A 551 -15.65 75.37 -40.05
CA THR A 551 -15.31 74.59 -38.85
C THR A 551 -15.06 73.15 -39.28
N PRO A 552 -13.90 72.54 -38.92
CA PRO A 552 -13.68 71.11 -39.14
C PRO A 552 -14.75 70.28 -38.45
N ASN A 553 -15.16 69.17 -39.04
CA ASN A 553 -16.08 68.20 -38.46
C ASN A 553 -15.41 67.48 -37.31
N GLN A 554 -16.18 67.09 -36.29
CA GLN A 554 -15.63 66.22 -35.26
C GLN A 554 -15.31 64.85 -35.89
N PRO A 555 -14.08 64.33 -35.77
CA PRO A 555 -13.76 63.01 -36.26
C PRO A 555 -14.59 61.94 -35.55
N THR A 556 -14.81 60.82 -36.23
CA THR A 556 -15.21 59.54 -35.63
C THR A 556 -14.12 58.51 -35.90
N VAL A 557 -13.93 57.56 -34.98
CA VAL A 557 -12.86 56.55 -35.09
C VAL A 557 -13.45 55.15 -35.06
N SER A 558 -12.95 54.27 -35.92
CA SER A 558 -13.36 52.86 -35.99
C SER A 558 -12.18 51.96 -36.37
N GLY A 559 -12.28 50.65 -36.15
CA GLY A 559 -11.24 49.68 -36.51
C GLY A 559 -10.74 48.86 -35.32
N ASN A 560 -9.84 47.93 -35.61
CA ASN A 560 -9.18 47.04 -34.63
C ASN A 560 -10.11 46.26 -33.68
N SER A 561 -11.38 46.08 -34.05
CA SER A 561 -12.41 45.38 -33.28
C SER A 561 -12.71 45.98 -31.89
N VAL A 562 -12.40 47.26 -31.68
CA VAL A 562 -12.67 47.99 -30.43
C VAL A 562 -13.68 49.12 -30.64
N ALA A 563 -14.36 49.52 -29.56
CA ALA A 563 -15.29 50.65 -29.56
C ALA A 563 -14.57 51.93 -29.13
N TRP A 564 -14.26 52.81 -30.08
CA TRP A 564 -13.67 54.11 -29.82
C TRP A 564 -14.72 55.13 -29.34
N THR A 565 -14.37 55.85 -28.28
CA THR A 565 -15.22 56.88 -27.65
C THR A 565 -14.53 58.22 -27.72
N ALA A 566 -15.18 59.25 -28.28
CA ALA A 566 -14.68 60.62 -28.23
C ALA A 566 -14.83 61.16 -26.80
N ILE A 567 -13.70 61.50 -26.15
CA ILE A 567 -13.64 61.96 -24.77
C ILE A 567 -13.76 63.48 -24.70
N LYS A 568 -13.02 64.18 -25.56
CA LYS A 568 -13.00 65.65 -25.57
C LYS A 568 -12.64 66.18 -26.95
N THR A 569 -13.24 67.29 -27.35
CA THR A 569 -12.89 68.02 -28.58
C THR A 569 -12.78 69.52 -28.27
N ILE A 570 -11.90 70.20 -28.99
CA ILE A 570 -11.79 71.65 -29.02
C ILE A 570 -11.53 72.08 -30.46
N ASN A 571 -12.07 73.23 -30.86
CA ASN A 571 -11.84 73.81 -32.17
C ASN A 571 -11.65 75.33 -32.06
N VAL A 572 -10.75 75.88 -32.89
CA VAL A 572 -10.56 77.33 -33.03
C VAL A 572 -10.33 77.62 -34.51
N GLY A 573 -11.18 78.48 -35.09
CA GLY A 573 -11.12 78.80 -36.51
C GLY A 573 -11.27 77.54 -37.37
N PHE A 574 -10.22 77.25 -38.13
CA PHE A 574 -10.18 76.15 -39.09
C PHE A 574 -9.48 74.89 -38.56
N ASN A 575 -9.12 74.84 -37.28
CA ASN A 575 -8.39 73.73 -36.66
C ASN A 575 -9.25 73.09 -35.57
N ARG A 576 -9.11 71.79 -35.40
CA ARG A 576 -9.75 70.98 -34.36
C ARG A 576 -8.75 69.98 -33.78
N PHE A 577 -8.95 69.68 -32.50
CA PHE A 577 -8.19 68.66 -31.80
C PHE A 577 -9.15 67.82 -30.95
N THR A 578 -9.03 66.50 -31.03
CA THR A 578 -9.96 65.55 -30.40
C THR A 578 -9.23 64.41 -29.73
N LEU A 579 -9.58 64.13 -28.46
CA LEU A 579 -9.11 62.99 -27.67
C LEU A 579 -10.14 61.86 -27.74
N PHE A 580 -9.67 60.65 -28.05
CA PHE A 580 -10.42 59.40 -28.03
C PHE A 580 -9.82 58.40 -27.05
N GLY A 581 -10.66 57.49 -26.56
CA GLY A 581 -10.22 56.30 -25.83
C GLY A 581 -10.95 55.04 -26.31
N ALA A 582 -10.37 53.86 -26.09
CA ALA A 582 -11.01 52.57 -26.31
C ALA A 582 -10.53 51.52 -25.30
N ASN A 583 -11.43 50.66 -24.82
CA ASN A 583 -11.04 49.46 -24.06
C ASN A 583 -10.42 48.46 -25.06
N SER A 584 -9.18 48.06 -24.82
CA SER A 584 -8.43 47.22 -25.74
C SER A 584 -8.76 45.72 -25.59
N ALA A 585 -9.63 45.35 -24.66
CA ALA A 585 -10.16 44.00 -24.52
C ALA A 585 -10.78 43.50 -25.83
N GLY A 586 -10.23 42.42 -26.38
CA GLY A 586 -10.69 41.83 -27.64
C GLY A 586 -10.16 42.52 -28.91
N SER A 587 -9.15 43.39 -28.79
CA SER A 587 -8.47 43.99 -29.94
C SER A 587 -7.97 42.95 -30.94
N ALA A 588 -8.04 43.28 -32.22
CA ALA A 588 -7.54 42.44 -33.31
C ALA A 588 -6.69 43.25 -34.30
N ALA A 589 -5.89 42.53 -35.09
CA ALA A 589 -5.11 43.13 -36.16
C ALA A 589 -6.04 43.79 -37.20
N GLY A 590 -5.72 45.04 -37.57
CA GLY A 590 -6.50 45.80 -38.54
C GLY A 590 -6.04 47.26 -38.64
N ALA A 591 -6.69 48.03 -39.49
CA ALA A 591 -6.47 49.47 -39.59
C ALA A 591 -7.42 50.21 -38.64
N THR A 592 -6.93 51.29 -38.01
CA THR A 592 -7.78 52.29 -37.36
C THR A 592 -8.09 53.38 -38.37
N THR A 593 -9.36 53.75 -38.53
CA THR A 593 -9.84 54.76 -39.49
C THR A 593 -10.47 55.94 -38.75
N VAL A 594 -10.00 57.15 -39.08
CA VAL A 594 -10.54 58.45 -38.66
C VAL A 594 -11.39 59.00 -39.81
N ASP A 595 -12.70 59.19 -39.59
CA ASP A 595 -13.67 59.65 -40.59
C ASP A 595 -14.29 61.01 -40.21
N PHE A 596 -14.48 61.87 -41.21
CA PHE A 596 -14.95 63.25 -41.05
C PHE A 596 -16.35 63.48 -41.65
N ALA A 597 -17.18 62.43 -41.73
CA ALA A 597 -18.55 62.47 -42.23
C ALA A 597 -18.67 63.12 -43.62
N GLY A 598 -17.70 62.84 -44.51
CA GLY A 598 -17.65 63.34 -45.88
C GLY A 598 -17.08 64.76 -46.06
N GLN A 599 -16.71 65.46 -44.99
CA GLN A 599 -15.98 66.74 -45.10
C GLN A 599 -14.50 66.48 -45.37
N SER A 600 -13.98 66.97 -46.50
CA SER A 600 -12.55 66.89 -46.80
C SER A 600 -11.76 67.78 -45.83
N GLN A 601 -10.87 67.16 -45.05
CA GLN A 601 -9.84 67.87 -44.30
C GLN A 601 -8.67 68.24 -45.22
N SER A 602 -7.85 69.20 -44.80
CA SER A 602 -6.62 69.62 -45.47
C SER A 602 -5.42 68.77 -45.02
N GLY A 603 -5.52 68.21 -43.81
CA GLY A 603 -4.58 67.31 -43.20
C GLY A 603 -5.22 66.60 -42.01
N CYS A 604 -4.53 65.60 -41.48
CA CYS A 604 -4.94 64.86 -40.29
C CYS A 604 -3.70 64.23 -39.63
N GLU A 605 -3.56 64.44 -38.34
CA GLU A 605 -2.55 63.82 -37.50
C GLU A 605 -3.18 62.96 -36.41
N ALA A 606 -2.58 61.81 -36.14
CA ALA A 606 -3.01 60.88 -35.12
C ALA A 606 -1.80 60.36 -34.33
N SER A 607 -1.85 60.47 -33.00
CA SER A 607 -0.86 59.89 -32.07
C SER A 607 -1.55 58.88 -31.15
N PHE A 608 -0.95 57.68 -31.03
CA PHE A 608 -1.46 56.51 -30.34
C PHE A 608 -0.52 56.05 -29.23
N PHE A 609 -1.09 55.83 -28.05
CA PHE A 609 -0.41 55.10 -26.99
C PHE A 609 -1.42 54.29 -26.19
N HIS A 610 -0.94 53.32 -25.42
CA HIS A 610 -1.80 52.57 -24.52
C HIS A 610 -1.36 52.68 -23.08
N VAL A 611 -2.32 52.39 -22.21
CA VAL A 611 -2.22 52.54 -20.78
C VAL A 611 -2.76 51.30 -20.09
N THR A 612 -1.99 50.76 -19.14
CA THR A 612 -2.40 49.64 -18.28
C THR A 612 -2.75 50.13 -16.87
N ASN A 613 -3.45 49.30 -16.08
CA ASN A 613 -3.91 49.62 -14.72
C ASN A 613 -4.83 50.86 -14.63
N VAL A 614 -5.63 51.09 -15.68
CA VAL A 614 -6.68 52.12 -15.71
C VAL A 614 -8.03 51.50 -15.37
N ASP A 615 -8.83 52.20 -14.55
CA ASP A 615 -10.16 51.77 -14.19
C ASP A 615 -11.14 51.94 -15.37
N LEU A 616 -11.56 50.81 -15.94
CA LEU A 616 -12.54 50.71 -17.03
C LEU A 616 -13.91 50.19 -16.57
N SER A 617 -14.11 49.97 -15.26
CA SER A 617 -15.35 49.38 -14.72
C SER A 617 -16.60 50.23 -15.00
N GLY A 618 -16.44 51.55 -15.08
CA GLY A 618 -17.49 52.50 -15.46
C GLY A 618 -17.61 52.77 -16.97
N GLY A 619 -16.88 52.01 -17.80
CA GLY A 619 -16.72 52.26 -19.24
C GLY A 619 -15.62 53.27 -19.57
N VAL A 620 -15.27 53.36 -20.87
CA VAL A 620 -14.12 54.15 -21.36
C VAL A 620 -14.20 55.62 -20.97
N ALA A 621 -15.37 56.25 -21.05
CA ALA A 621 -15.51 57.66 -20.69
C ALA A 621 -15.23 57.92 -19.19
N ALA A 622 -15.57 56.98 -18.32
CA ALA A 622 -15.36 57.10 -16.87
C ALA A 622 -13.89 56.94 -16.46
N ALA A 623 -13.05 56.38 -17.35
CA ALA A 623 -11.60 56.31 -17.15
C ALA A 623 -10.93 57.71 -17.20
N PHE A 624 -11.58 58.69 -17.82
CA PHE A 624 -11.12 60.08 -17.91
C PHE A 624 -11.87 60.93 -16.89
N VAL A 625 -11.25 61.19 -15.72
CA VAL A 625 -11.88 61.90 -14.58
C VAL A 625 -12.17 63.36 -14.92
N GLN A 626 -11.25 64.00 -15.62
CA GLN A 626 -11.37 65.36 -16.15
C GLN A 626 -10.61 65.47 -17.46
N SER A 627 -11.04 66.41 -18.32
CA SER A 627 -10.41 66.68 -19.61
C SER A 627 -10.47 68.17 -19.99
N PRO A 628 -9.81 69.08 -19.24
CA PRO A 628 -9.80 70.50 -19.56
C PRO A 628 -9.09 70.78 -20.89
N THR A 629 -9.51 71.86 -21.54
CA THR A 629 -8.97 72.28 -22.84
C THR A 629 -8.45 73.71 -22.76
N GLY A 630 -7.54 74.05 -23.68
CA GLY A 630 -6.99 75.39 -23.79
C GLY A 630 -6.69 75.75 -25.23
N SER A 631 -6.67 77.04 -25.54
CA SER A 631 -6.25 77.54 -26.85
C SER A 631 -5.66 78.94 -26.75
N GLY A 632 -4.89 79.34 -27.75
CA GLY A 632 -4.25 80.65 -27.78
C GLY A 632 -3.37 80.87 -29.01
N THR A 633 -2.54 81.92 -28.95
CA THR A 633 -1.51 82.18 -29.96
C THR A 633 -0.22 82.58 -29.27
N ALA A 634 0.75 81.68 -29.26
CA ALA A 634 2.04 81.83 -28.57
C ALA A 634 3.01 80.72 -29.03
N GLY A 635 4.27 80.77 -28.59
CA GLY A 635 5.25 79.67 -28.73
C GLY A 635 5.12 78.60 -27.64
N SER A 636 4.02 78.60 -26.89
CA SER A 636 3.75 77.62 -25.84
C SER A 636 2.28 77.63 -25.44
N GLY A 637 1.77 76.46 -25.04
CA GLY A 637 0.45 76.30 -24.46
C GLY A 637 0.51 75.79 -23.03
N SER A 638 -0.50 76.09 -22.21
CA SER A 638 -0.64 75.53 -20.86
C SER A 638 -2.11 75.33 -20.49
N ILE A 639 -2.40 74.20 -19.85
CA ILE A 639 -3.72 73.81 -19.37
C ILE A 639 -3.60 73.41 -17.91
N THR A 640 -4.53 73.92 -17.09
CA THR A 640 -4.61 73.58 -15.66
C THR A 640 -5.66 72.48 -15.45
N LEU A 641 -5.22 71.36 -14.87
CA LEU A 641 -6.06 70.30 -14.31
C LEU A 641 -6.42 70.64 -12.86
N ALA A 642 -7.61 70.24 -12.41
CA ALA A 642 -7.94 70.24 -10.99
C ALA A 642 -7.05 69.23 -10.22
N SER A 643 -6.91 69.40 -8.91
CA SER A 643 -6.25 68.39 -8.07
C SER A 643 -6.97 67.04 -8.18
N PRO A 644 -6.23 65.93 -8.25
CA PRO A 644 -6.83 64.62 -8.49
C PRO A 644 -7.54 64.13 -7.23
N GLY A 645 -8.62 63.36 -7.40
CA GLY A 645 -9.28 62.68 -6.28
C GLY A 645 -8.42 61.54 -5.69
N ASN A 646 -7.46 61.02 -6.47
CA ASN A 646 -6.51 59.98 -6.08
C ASN A 646 -5.12 60.35 -6.63
N SER A 647 -4.10 60.40 -5.77
CA SER A 647 -2.72 60.72 -6.17
C SER A 647 -2.07 59.69 -7.10
N ALA A 648 -2.64 58.49 -7.20
CA ALA A 648 -2.21 57.45 -8.15
C ALA A 648 -2.77 57.65 -9.57
N ASN A 649 -3.74 58.55 -9.76
CA ASN A 649 -4.18 58.95 -11.10
C ASN A 649 -3.01 59.58 -11.87
N ARG A 650 -3.03 59.53 -13.21
CA ARG A 650 -1.95 60.03 -14.05
C ARG A 650 -2.46 60.99 -15.13
N PRO A 651 -1.78 62.12 -15.35
CA PRO A 651 -2.21 63.08 -16.36
C PRO A 651 -1.58 62.74 -17.71
N VAL A 652 -2.36 62.96 -18.76
CA VAL A 652 -1.93 62.93 -20.16
C VAL A 652 -2.30 64.25 -20.83
N SER A 653 -1.59 64.66 -21.86
CA SER A 653 -1.99 65.80 -22.67
C SER A 653 -1.58 65.65 -24.11
N GLY A 654 -2.38 66.24 -24.99
CA GLY A 654 -2.05 66.40 -26.40
C GLY A 654 -2.13 67.88 -26.79
N TRP A 655 -1.34 68.23 -27.79
CA TRP A 655 -1.15 69.59 -28.27
C TRP A 655 -1.17 69.60 -29.80
N PHE A 656 -1.87 70.57 -30.36
CA PHE A 656 -1.87 70.88 -31.78
C PHE A 656 -1.51 72.34 -31.96
N HIS A 657 -0.66 72.68 -32.93
CA HIS A 657 -0.37 74.07 -33.29
C HIS A 657 -0.22 74.27 -34.80
N ALA A 658 -0.59 75.46 -35.30
CA ALA A 658 -0.61 75.79 -36.72
C ALA A 658 0.76 76.28 -37.26
N ALA A 659 1.81 75.50 -37.00
CA ALA A 659 3.15 75.72 -37.55
C ALA A 659 3.85 74.38 -37.73
N GLN A 660 4.60 74.20 -38.84
CA GLN A 660 5.39 72.99 -39.05
C GLN A 660 6.73 73.11 -38.31
N GLU A 661 6.79 72.57 -37.11
CA GLU A 661 7.97 72.55 -36.26
C GLU A 661 7.83 71.43 -35.23
N GLY A 662 8.92 71.08 -34.54
CA GLY A 662 8.88 70.15 -33.43
C GLY A 662 8.31 70.80 -32.17
N THR A 663 7.67 69.98 -31.35
CA THR A 663 7.09 70.36 -30.08
C THR A 663 7.91 69.78 -28.95
N ASN A 664 8.30 70.61 -27.98
CA ASN A 664 8.95 70.14 -26.77
C ASN A 664 7.90 69.81 -25.69
N PRO A 665 7.93 68.59 -25.11
CA PRO A 665 7.07 68.22 -24.01
C PRO A 665 7.43 69.03 -22.76
N ARG A 666 6.54 69.01 -21.77
CA ARG A 666 6.81 69.62 -20.47
C ARG A 666 8.01 68.94 -19.80
N ALA A 667 8.76 69.70 -19.01
CA ALA A 667 9.80 69.12 -18.17
C ALA A 667 9.23 68.03 -17.23
N ASN A 668 9.90 66.88 -17.15
CA ASN A 668 9.50 65.66 -16.42
C ASN A 668 8.28 64.92 -17.00
N TRP A 669 7.81 65.31 -18.17
CA TRP A 669 6.84 64.53 -18.93
C TRP A 669 7.57 63.76 -20.02
N ALA A 670 7.08 62.56 -20.30
CA ALA A 670 7.56 61.76 -21.42
C ALA A 670 6.68 62.07 -22.63
N GLU A 671 7.35 62.41 -23.73
CA GLU A 671 6.72 62.47 -25.05
C GLU A 671 6.26 61.06 -25.43
N ALA A 672 5.00 60.95 -25.82
CA ALA A 672 4.51 59.84 -26.60
C ALA A 672 5.09 60.02 -28.00
N ASP A 673 4.54 60.97 -28.77
CA ASP A 673 4.90 61.19 -30.16
C ASP A 673 4.89 62.69 -30.45
N ASP A 674 5.78 63.10 -31.36
CA ASP A 674 5.84 64.43 -31.94
C ASP A 674 5.87 64.30 -33.47
N GLY A 675 4.96 64.98 -34.15
CA GLY A 675 4.86 64.96 -35.59
C GLY A 675 4.35 66.27 -36.16
N SER A 676 4.67 66.52 -37.41
CA SER A 676 4.31 67.76 -38.08
C SER A 676 4.15 67.55 -39.57
N HIS A 677 3.38 68.43 -40.22
CA HIS A 677 3.29 68.44 -41.67
C HIS A 677 3.17 69.85 -42.23
N ASN A 678 3.40 70.03 -43.54
CA ASN A 678 3.75 71.35 -44.10
C ASN A 678 2.69 72.01 -45.00
N ASN A 679 1.51 71.42 -45.16
CA ASN A 679 0.49 71.96 -46.04
C ASN A 679 -0.96 71.64 -45.60
N PRO A 680 -1.59 72.47 -44.74
CA PRO A 680 -1.00 73.62 -44.03
C PRO A 680 0.05 73.18 -42.99
N GLY A 681 0.87 74.14 -42.54
CA GLY A 681 1.88 73.88 -41.51
C GLY A 681 1.23 73.59 -40.16
N THR A 682 1.48 72.40 -39.61
CA THR A 682 0.92 71.93 -38.34
C THR A 682 1.96 71.15 -37.54
N GLY A 683 1.77 71.10 -36.21
CA GLY A 683 2.49 70.22 -35.30
C GLY A 683 1.51 69.61 -34.31
N VAL A 684 1.67 68.32 -34.02
CA VAL A 684 0.94 67.54 -33.02
C VAL A 684 1.91 66.82 -32.13
N GLU A 685 1.68 66.92 -30.83
CA GLU A 685 2.42 66.21 -29.80
C GLU A 685 1.48 65.62 -28.77
N SER A 686 1.82 64.46 -28.23
CA SER A 686 1.18 63.96 -27.03
C SER A 686 2.20 63.46 -26.01
N GLN A 687 1.85 63.56 -24.74
CA GLN A 687 2.73 63.29 -23.61
C GLN A 687 1.95 62.81 -22.39
N TRP A 688 2.67 62.18 -21.48
CA TRP A 688 2.17 61.78 -20.17
C TRP A 688 3.17 62.07 -19.06
N ARG A 689 2.67 62.09 -17.82
CA ARG A 689 3.50 62.03 -16.63
C ARG A 689 3.24 60.72 -15.89
N SER A 690 4.26 59.88 -15.78
CA SER A 690 4.12 58.51 -15.26
C SER A 690 4.38 58.38 -13.75
N ASP A 691 5.17 59.28 -13.16
CA ASP A 691 5.64 59.17 -11.78
C ASP A 691 4.72 59.86 -10.76
N ALA A 692 4.04 60.93 -11.16
CA ALA A 692 3.20 61.74 -10.29
C ALA A 692 2.07 62.45 -11.04
N PHE A 693 1.01 62.83 -10.32
CA PHE A 693 -0.01 63.72 -10.85
C PHE A 693 0.43 65.18 -10.75
N GLU A 694 0.41 65.90 -11.89
CA GLU A 694 0.69 67.32 -11.97
C GLU A 694 -0.53 68.07 -12.49
N THR A 695 -0.88 69.19 -11.83
CA THR A 695 -2.03 70.01 -12.20
C THR A 695 -1.78 70.91 -13.41
N THR A 696 -0.60 70.89 -14.00
CA THR A 696 -0.23 71.75 -15.13
C THR A 696 0.35 70.91 -16.25
N ALA A 697 -0.37 70.85 -17.36
CA ALA A 697 0.16 70.34 -18.63
C ALA A 697 0.60 71.54 -19.48
N SER A 698 1.70 71.39 -20.22
CA SER A 698 2.19 72.42 -21.16
C SER A 698 3.04 71.82 -22.27
N ALA A 699 3.11 72.48 -23.41
CA ALA A 699 4.10 72.20 -24.44
C ALA A 699 4.64 73.51 -25.01
N SER A 700 5.82 73.47 -25.62
CA SER A 700 6.44 74.66 -26.24
C SER A 700 7.03 74.37 -27.61
N TRP A 701 7.06 75.37 -28.47
CA TRP A 701 7.56 75.32 -29.84
C TRP A 701 8.15 76.69 -30.23
N SER A 702 8.78 76.83 -31.40
CA SER A 702 9.57 78.03 -31.72
C SER A 702 8.73 79.19 -32.24
N THR A 703 7.68 78.93 -33.01
CA THR A 703 6.88 79.97 -33.68
C THR A 703 5.67 80.36 -32.85
N SER A 704 5.37 81.66 -32.75
CA SER A 704 4.08 82.09 -32.19
C SER A 704 2.93 81.74 -33.16
N SER A 705 2.27 80.61 -32.92
CA SER A 705 1.22 80.05 -33.77
C SER A 705 -0.07 79.79 -32.99
N ALA A 706 -1.20 79.63 -33.69
CA ALA A 706 -2.46 79.28 -33.05
C ALA A 706 -2.38 77.83 -32.53
N TRP A 707 -2.74 77.60 -31.28
CA TRP A 707 -2.64 76.29 -30.64
C TRP A 707 -3.95 75.86 -29.98
N LEU A 708 -4.12 74.54 -29.89
CA LEU A 708 -5.17 73.81 -29.21
C LEU A 708 -4.52 72.79 -28.29
N GLY A 709 -5.03 72.62 -27.08
CA GLY A 709 -4.58 71.57 -26.19
C GLY A 709 -5.73 70.89 -25.46
N ILE A 710 -5.54 69.63 -25.15
CA ILE A 710 -6.40 68.83 -24.27
C ILE A 710 -5.49 68.17 -23.24
N ALA A 711 -5.74 68.42 -21.95
CA ALA A 711 -5.17 67.63 -20.87
C ALA A 711 -6.25 66.71 -20.32
N ALA A 712 -5.88 65.55 -19.79
CA ALA A 712 -6.82 64.64 -19.15
C ALA A 712 -6.21 63.90 -17.95
N GLU A 713 -7.05 63.55 -16.98
CA GLU A 713 -6.70 62.71 -15.82
C GLU A 713 -7.22 61.29 -16.05
N LEU A 714 -6.31 60.30 -16.02
CA LEU A 714 -6.65 58.89 -16.08
C LEU A 714 -6.85 58.31 -14.68
N LYS A 715 -7.97 57.60 -14.50
CA LYS A 715 -8.37 56.98 -13.23
C LYS A 715 -7.61 55.68 -12.99
N GLN A 716 -6.89 55.61 -11.86
CA GLN A 716 -6.18 54.42 -11.41
C GLN A 716 -7.16 53.28 -11.08
N LEU A 717 -6.88 52.07 -11.58
CA LEU A 717 -7.55 50.84 -11.14
C LEU A 717 -7.14 50.52 -9.70
N THR A 718 -8.10 50.17 -8.86
CA THR A 718 -7.79 49.56 -7.54
C THR A 718 -7.75 48.05 -7.74
N ASN A 719 -6.55 47.49 -7.76
CA ASN A 719 -6.32 46.05 -7.85
C ASN A 719 -5.09 45.69 -7.02
N TYR A 720 -5.29 45.31 -5.76
CA TYR A 720 -4.19 44.84 -4.92
C TYR A 720 -3.74 43.46 -5.39
N GLN A 721 -2.43 43.23 -5.31
CA GLN A 721 -1.76 42.05 -5.85
C GLN A 721 -0.52 41.72 -5.01
N MET A 722 -0.20 40.42 -4.92
CA MET A 722 1.03 39.93 -4.32
C MET A 722 1.67 38.85 -5.19
N GLU A 723 2.97 38.95 -5.42
CA GLU A 723 3.73 37.76 -5.79
C GLU A 723 5.13 37.83 -5.18
N VAL A 724 5.37 36.98 -4.18
CA VAL A 724 6.67 36.80 -3.53
C VAL A 724 7.15 35.40 -3.78
N ARG A 725 8.35 35.25 -4.33
CA ARG A 725 8.98 33.97 -4.65
C ARG A 725 10.19 33.74 -3.77
N TYR A 726 10.25 32.55 -3.19
CA TYR A 726 11.41 32.01 -2.48
C TYR A 726 12.02 30.85 -3.27
N ASP A 727 13.32 30.92 -3.52
CA ASP A 727 14.07 29.86 -4.19
C ASP A 727 15.13 29.27 -3.28
N TRP A 728 15.25 27.96 -3.30
CA TRP A 728 16.34 27.25 -2.68
C TRP A 728 17.40 26.92 -3.73
N SER A 729 18.64 26.80 -3.26
CA SER A 729 19.75 26.30 -4.08
C SER A 729 20.62 25.40 -3.22
N GLY A 730 21.09 24.30 -3.82
CA GLY A 730 22.05 23.41 -3.17
C GLY A 730 21.50 22.66 -1.95
N ILE A 731 20.18 22.41 -1.86
CA ILE A 731 19.68 21.45 -0.87
C ILE A 731 20.29 20.08 -1.20
N ALA A 732 20.92 19.46 -0.21
CA ALA A 732 21.55 18.16 -0.38
C ALA A 732 20.51 17.12 -0.85
N SER A 733 20.82 16.46 -1.97
CA SER A 733 20.03 15.34 -2.50
C SER A 733 20.35 14.04 -1.75
N GLY A 734 19.39 13.09 -1.73
CA GLY A 734 19.56 11.77 -1.11
C GLY A 734 18.65 11.49 0.11
N SER A 735 17.91 12.49 0.61
CA SER A 735 16.86 12.27 1.63
C SER A 735 15.67 11.49 1.03
N PRO A 736 15.02 10.59 1.80
CA PRO A 736 13.84 9.85 1.35
C PRO A 736 12.61 10.74 1.17
N SER A 737 12.58 11.92 1.80
CA SER A 737 11.54 12.92 1.61
C SER A 737 12.05 14.35 1.83
N TYR A 738 11.37 15.32 1.22
CA TYR A 738 11.59 16.75 1.43
C TYR A 738 10.26 17.41 1.72
N ALA A 739 10.12 17.97 2.92
CA ALA A 739 8.89 18.62 3.36
C ALA A 739 9.08 20.13 3.37
N LEU A 740 8.30 20.83 2.54
CA LEU A 740 8.08 22.27 2.65
C LEU A 740 7.24 22.53 3.91
N LYS A 741 7.74 23.36 4.81
CA LYS A 741 7.01 23.82 5.99
C LYS A 741 6.74 25.31 5.86
N VAL A 742 5.49 25.71 6.08
CA VAL A 742 5.03 27.10 6.00
C VAL A 742 4.15 27.42 7.20
N GLU A 743 4.62 28.33 8.03
CA GLU A 743 3.87 28.99 9.08
C GLU A 743 3.64 30.43 8.68
N ALA A 744 2.37 30.78 8.57
CA ALA A 744 1.95 32.05 8.05
C ALA A 744 0.52 32.36 8.48
N TYR A 745 0.22 33.65 8.53
CA TYR A 745 -1.14 34.16 8.62
C TYR A 745 -1.24 35.46 7.80
N HIS A 746 -2.45 35.92 7.53
CA HIS A 746 -2.70 37.16 6.80
C HIS A 746 -3.74 38.04 7.52
N THR A 747 -3.86 39.31 7.14
CA THR A 747 -4.99 40.13 7.62
C THR A 747 -6.29 39.70 6.97
N VAL A 748 -7.42 40.09 7.58
CA VAL A 748 -8.74 39.86 7.00
C VAL A 748 -8.85 40.57 5.65
N GLY A 749 -9.17 39.82 4.60
CA GLY A 749 -9.25 40.27 3.21
C GLY A 749 -9.42 39.06 2.30
N GLU A 750 -8.32 38.53 1.82
CA GLU A 750 -8.27 37.30 1.03
C GLU A 750 -7.25 36.28 1.58
N ASP A 751 -7.43 35.01 1.20
CA ASP A 751 -6.47 33.94 1.49
C ASP A 751 -5.21 34.07 0.62
N PHE A 752 -4.08 33.52 1.08
CA PHE A 752 -2.85 33.45 0.29
C PHE A 752 -2.57 32.02 -0.15
N LEU A 753 -2.21 31.85 -1.42
CA LEU A 753 -1.87 30.56 -2.02
C LEU A 753 -0.36 30.38 -2.01
N VAL A 754 0.10 29.25 -1.47
CA VAL A 754 1.48 28.81 -1.59
C VAL A 754 1.57 27.83 -2.76
N GLN A 755 2.21 28.28 -3.82
CA GLN A 755 2.38 27.50 -5.03
C GLN A 755 3.81 27.00 -5.16
N VAL A 756 3.96 25.75 -5.57
CA VAL A 756 5.25 25.13 -5.81
C VAL A 756 5.45 24.97 -7.32
N LEU A 757 6.64 25.33 -7.80
CA LEU A 757 6.99 25.18 -9.21
C LEU A 757 7.30 23.72 -9.52
N THR A 758 6.59 23.15 -10.49
CA THR A 758 7.08 22.04 -11.30
C THR A 758 7.75 22.64 -12.55
N PRO A 759 9.09 22.61 -12.65
CA PRO A 759 9.80 23.23 -13.75
C PRO A 759 9.35 22.68 -15.11
N PRO A 760 9.39 23.51 -16.18
CA PRO A 760 9.97 24.85 -16.21
C PRO A 760 9.02 25.99 -15.80
N SER A 761 7.69 25.78 -15.78
CA SER A 761 6.74 26.91 -15.69
C SER A 761 5.42 26.62 -14.97
N THR A 762 5.19 25.39 -14.49
CA THR A 762 3.89 25.00 -13.94
C THR A 762 3.85 25.24 -12.44
N TRP A 763 3.09 26.24 -12.00
CA TRP A 763 2.88 26.52 -10.58
C TRP A 763 1.59 25.86 -10.08
N THR A 764 1.71 25.04 -9.02
CA THR A 764 0.56 24.33 -8.43
C THR A 764 0.39 24.73 -6.97
N THR A 765 -0.83 25.09 -6.56
CA THR A 765 -1.14 25.36 -5.15
C THR A 765 -1.03 24.08 -4.33
N ARG A 766 -0.19 24.13 -3.28
CA ARG A 766 0.03 23.00 -2.36
C ARG A 766 -0.41 23.29 -0.94
N ILE A 767 -0.35 24.55 -0.53
CA ILE A 767 -0.84 25.03 0.77
C ILE A 767 -1.70 26.27 0.51
N THR A 768 -2.84 26.38 1.19
CA THR A 768 -3.65 27.60 1.27
C THR A 768 -3.54 28.15 2.68
N ILE A 769 -3.11 29.40 2.81
CA ILE A 769 -3.03 30.11 4.07
C ILE A 769 -4.38 30.81 4.24
N THR A 770 -5.23 30.21 5.09
CA THR A 770 -6.55 30.75 5.47
C THR A 770 -6.55 31.38 6.85
N LYS A 771 -5.41 31.30 7.56
CA LYS A 771 -5.26 31.74 8.94
C LYS A 771 -5.17 33.25 8.98
N THR A 772 -6.03 33.87 9.78
CA THR A 772 -6.03 35.32 10.01
C THR A 772 -5.38 35.75 11.34
N ALA A 773 -4.82 34.78 12.07
CA ALA A 773 -4.07 34.98 13.29
C ALA A 773 -3.00 33.88 13.40
N ASP A 774 -1.92 34.19 14.11
CA ASP A 774 -0.87 33.23 14.40
C ASP A 774 -1.32 32.20 15.45
N ASP A 775 -1.16 30.92 15.12
CA ASP A 775 -1.43 29.78 15.99
C ASP A 775 -0.17 28.96 16.31
N ASN A 776 1.01 29.47 15.92
CA ASN A 776 2.29 28.83 16.08
C ASN A 776 2.39 27.44 15.40
N ALA A 777 1.59 27.20 14.35
CA ALA A 777 1.52 25.90 13.69
C ALA A 777 1.83 26.00 12.19
N ALA A 778 2.99 25.43 11.80
CA ALA A 778 3.38 25.28 10.42
C ALA A 778 2.54 24.21 9.69
N GLN A 779 2.04 24.55 8.50
CA GLN A 779 1.52 23.60 7.53
C GLN A 779 2.68 22.90 6.81
N ALA A 780 2.49 21.64 6.41
CA ALA A 780 3.54 20.86 5.75
C ALA A 780 3.05 20.24 4.44
N TYR A 781 3.93 20.24 3.43
CA TYR A 781 3.71 19.59 2.15
C TYR A 781 4.97 18.82 1.71
N THR A 782 4.81 17.54 1.34
CA THR A 782 5.91 16.73 0.80
C THR A 782 6.10 17.02 -0.69
N LEU A 783 7.26 17.56 -1.04
CA LEU A 783 7.62 17.87 -2.43
C LEU A 783 7.76 16.59 -3.26
N THR A 784 7.21 16.60 -4.47
CA THR A 784 7.51 15.56 -5.46
C THR A 784 8.94 15.70 -6.00
N THR A 785 9.47 14.64 -6.62
CA THR A 785 10.81 14.67 -7.25
C THR A 785 10.97 15.82 -8.25
N ALA A 786 9.92 16.10 -9.04
CA ALA A 786 9.93 17.18 -10.03
C ALA A 786 9.93 18.56 -9.38
N GLU A 787 9.16 18.75 -8.31
CA GLU A 787 9.08 20.02 -7.56
C GLU A 787 10.35 20.28 -6.73
N PHE A 788 10.97 19.23 -6.17
CA PHE A 788 12.26 19.34 -5.49
C PHE A 788 13.38 19.81 -6.43
N ASN A 789 13.22 19.55 -7.74
CA ASN A 789 14.06 20.09 -8.80
C ASN A 789 15.57 19.94 -8.51
N SER A 790 15.99 18.73 -8.13
CA SER A 790 17.39 18.39 -7.83
C SER A 790 18.04 19.32 -6.79
N GLY A 791 17.30 19.71 -5.75
CA GLY A 791 17.80 20.56 -4.66
C GLY A 791 17.64 22.06 -4.89
N ALA A 792 16.86 22.44 -5.90
CA ALA A 792 16.51 23.82 -6.20
C ALA A 792 14.98 24.03 -6.35
N PRO A 793 14.17 23.68 -5.34
CA PRO A 793 12.75 23.97 -5.36
C PRO A 793 12.49 25.48 -5.36
N ALA A 794 11.36 25.87 -5.94
CA ALA A 794 10.87 27.24 -5.96
C ALA A 794 9.42 27.28 -5.46
N VAL A 795 9.15 28.21 -4.56
CA VAL A 795 7.83 28.43 -3.97
C VAL A 795 7.45 29.89 -4.19
N ARG A 796 6.19 30.16 -4.49
CA ARG A 796 5.66 31.53 -4.49
C ARG A 796 4.41 31.66 -3.64
N PHE A 797 4.26 32.82 -3.04
CA PHE A 797 3.12 33.28 -2.28
C PHE A 797 2.39 34.29 -3.14
N ILE A 798 1.12 34.02 -3.43
CA ILE A 798 0.25 34.82 -4.28
C ILE A 798 -1.09 35.00 -3.61
N GLY A 799 -1.73 36.15 -3.80
CA GLY A 799 -3.10 36.38 -3.38
C GLY A 799 -4.07 35.40 -4.06
N ALA A 800 -5.19 35.10 -3.40
CA ALA A 800 -6.23 34.27 -4.01
C ALA A 800 -7.00 35.02 -5.12
N THR A 801 -6.94 36.36 -5.13
CA THR A 801 -7.76 37.28 -5.93
C THR A 801 -6.90 38.33 -6.63
N GLU A 802 -6.02 37.92 -7.53
CA GLU A 802 -5.12 38.86 -8.24
C GLU A 802 -5.81 39.77 -9.27
N ILE A 803 -7.14 39.66 -9.46
CA ILE A 803 -7.91 40.46 -10.43
C ILE A 803 -9.18 40.99 -9.78
N GLY A 804 -9.30 42.32 -9.77
CA GLY A 804 -10.44 43.05 -9.21
C GLY A 804 -10.40 43.18 -7.70
N ASP A 805 -9.25 42.94 -7.05
CA ASP A 805 -9.15 43.05 -5.61
C ASP A 805 -9.07 44.51 -5.14
N VAL A 806 -10.05 44.87 -4.33
CA VAL A 806 -10.21 46.21 -3.78
C VAL A 806 -9.71 46.34 -2.34
N THR A 807 -9.26 45.24 -1.72
CA THR A 807 -8.89 45.19 -0.30
C THR A 807 -7.42 44.82 -0.13
N GLN A 808 -6.59 45.79 0.25
CA GLN A 808 -5.19 45.53 0.57
C GLN A 808 -5.07 44.58 1.78
N SER A 809 -4.41 43.45 1.58
CA SER A 809 -4.08 42.48 2.62
C SER A 809 -2.59 42.47 2.93
N ASP A 810 -2.26 42.04 4.15
CA ASP A 810 -0.91 41.78 4.61
C ASP A 810 -0.70 40.28 4.79
N LEU A 811 0.48 39.77 4.44
CA LEU A 811 0.94 38.40 4.67
C LEU A 811 2.12 38.41 5.64
N TYR A 812 2.04 37.58 6.67
CA TYR A 812 3.08 37.40 7.69
C TYR A 812 3.61 35.97 7.62
N LEU A 813 4.91 35.81 7.38
CA LEU A 813 5.60 34.52 7.31
C LEU A 813 6.55 34.38 8.50
N ASP A 814 6.39 33.36 9.33
CA ASP A 814 7.23 33.09 10.52
C ASP A 814 8.21 31.92 10.30
N TYR A 815 7.79 30.90 9.55
CA TYR A 815 8.62 29.73 9.32
C TYR A 815 8.41 29.19 7.92
N VAL A 816 9.42 29.36 7.05
CA VAL A 816 9.36 28.88 5.66
C VAL A 816 10.67 28.18 5.31
N THR A 817 10.64 26.84 5.36
CA THR A 817 11.85 26.03 5.16
C THR A 817 11.55 24.73 4.44
N VAL A 818 12.58 24.14 3.84
CA VAL A 818 12.52 22.75 3.37
C VAL A 818 13.28 21.88 4.37
N SER A 819 12.57 20.95 4.97
CA SER A 819 13.14 19.95 5.88
C SER A 819 13.48 18.67 5.12
N SER A 820 14.68 18.14 5.33
CA SER A 820 15.15 16.85 4.82
C SER A 820 15.65 15.99 5.98
N ASN A 821 15.54 14.68 5.85
CA ASN A 821 16.00 13.74 6.85
C ASN A 821 17.26 13.05 6.34
N SER A 822 18.34 13.06 7.12
CA SER A 822 19.47 12.16 6.87
C SER A 822 19.17 10.82 7.52
N VAL A 823 19.08 9.80 6.68
CA VAL A 823 18.95 8.40 7.08
C VAL A 823 20.23 7.69 6.68
N TRP A 824 20.71 6.78 7.53
CA TRP A 824 21.90 5.98 7.27
C TRP A 824 21.67 4.56 7.70
N ASP A 825 22.43 3.68 7.05
CA ASP A 825 22.47 2.26 7.36
C ASP A 825 23.83 1.84 7.90
N ARG A 826 23.82 1.03 8.96
CA ARG A 826 25.04 0.40 9.48
C ARG A 826 24.84 -1.05 9.86
N VAL A 827 25.90 -1.82 9.67
CA VAL A 827 26.06 -3.19 10.14
C VAL A 827 27.06 -3.19 11.29
N VAL A 828 26.60 -3.56 12.48
CA VAL A 828 27.40 -3.55 13.71
C VAL A 828 27.50 -4.95 14.28
N LEU A 829 28.70 -5.36 14.71
CA LEU A 829 28.92 -6.53 15.56
C LEU A 829 29.00 -6.11 17.03
N ILE A 830 28.24 -6.78 17.88
CA ILE A 830 28.32 -6.64 19.35
C ILE A 830 28.36 -8.01 20.01
N ARG A 831 29.04 -8.09 21.16
CA ARG A 831 29.11 -9.28 21.99
C ARG A 831 28.27 -9.11 23.23
N SER A 832 27.48 -10.12 23.60
CA SER A 832 26.90 -10.14 24.93
C SER A 832 27.93 -10.62 25.97
N ARG A 833 28.00 -9.90 27.09
CA ARG A 833 28.91 -10.14 28.23
C ARG A 833 28.26 -10.97 29.33
N ASP A 834 26.96 -11.13 29.31
CA ASP A 834 26.20 -11.92 30.27
C ASP A 834 25.28 -12.93 29.57
N THR A 835 24.78 -13.87 30.35
CA THR A 835 23.91 -14.94 29.87
C THR A 835 22.52 -14.43 29.49
N SER A 836 22.10 -13.30 30.03
CA SER A 836 20.79 -12.68 29.81
C SER A 836 20.72 -11.78 28.57
N GLY A 837 21.83 -11.45 27.92
CA GLY A 837 21.83 -10.48 26.81
C GLY A 837 21.55 -9.06 27.26
N SER A 838 21.77 -8.75 28.54
CA SER A 838 21.50 -7.43 29.12
C SER A 838 22.73 -6.51 29.13
N THR A 839 23.93 -7.08 29.10
CA THR A 839 25.19 -6.34 29.12
C THR A 839 25.99 -6.59 27.85
N TRP A 840 26.37 -5.52 27.17
CA TRP A 840 26.97 -5.58 25.83
C TRP A 840 28.41 -5.08 25.82
N SER A 841 29.20 -5.56 24.86
CA SER A 841 30.52 -5.03 24.53
C SER A 841 30.44 -3.68 23.79
N GLY A 842 31.61 -3.10 23.52
CA GLY A 842 31.68 -2.01 22.53
C GLY A 842 31.20 -2.47 21.15
N GLN A 843 30.69 -1.52 20.36
CA GLN A 843 30.25 -1.74 18.98
C GLN A 843 31.44 -1.83 18.03
N VAL A 844 31.47 -2.88 17.21
CA VAL A 844 32.38 -3.01 16.07
C VAL A 844 31.60 -2.71 14.80
N VAL A 845 31.77 -1.52 14.24
CA VAL A 845 31.07 -1.10 13.02
C VAL A 845 31.75 -1.77 11.82
N LEU A 846 31.10 -2.76 11.21
CA LEU A 846 31.63 -3.47 10.06
C LEU A 846 31.47 -2.65 8.78
N ALA A 847 30.24 -2.23 8.53
CA ALA A 847 29.89 -1.40 7.40
C ALA A 847 28.98 -0.25 7.85
N SER A 848 29.16 0.93 7.26
CA SER A 848 28.33 2.09 7.57
C SER A 848 28.36 3.07 6.40
N GLY A 849 27.18 3.55 6.00
CA GLY A 849 27.06 4.69 5.08
C GLY A 849 27.25 6.04 5.77
N ARG A 850 27.38 6.06 7.10
CA ARG A 850 27.58 7.27 7.88
C ARG A 850 29.02 7.76 7.76
N SER A 851 29.20 8.98 7.24
CA SER A 851 30.52 9.60 7.00
C SER A 851 31.36 9.84 8.26
N GLY A 852 30.74 9.89 9.45
CA GLY A 852 31.41 10.03 10.74
C GLY A 852 31.82 8.70 11.40
N ASP A 853 31.37 7.56 10.88
CA ASP A 853 31.73 6.25 11.43
C ASP A 853 33.06 5.77 10.85
N SER A 854 33.87 5.09 11.67
CA SER A 854 35.06 4.38 11.22
C SER A 854 34.71 2.93 10.88
N ALA A 855 34.07 2.71 9.73
CA ALA A 855 33.70 1.38 9.27
C ALA A 855 34.94 0.49 9.09
N LEU A 856 34.91 -0.71 9.67
CA LEU A 856 36.06 -1.60 9.75
C LEU A 856 36.39 -2.26 8.40
N ILE A 857 35.37 -2.60 7.61
CA ILE A 857 35.54 -3.36 6.36
C ILE A 857 34.87 -2.72 5.14
N LEU A 858 33.82 -1.90 5.28
CA LEU A 858 33.20 -1.22 4.12
C LEU A 858 32.44 0.08 4.48
N ALA A 859 32.87 1.23 3.94
CA ALA A 859 32.22 2.52 4.19
C ALA A 859 31.06 2.81 3.21
N ARG A 860 29.97 2.01 3.26
CA ARG A 860 28.78 2.15 2.42
C ARG A 860 27.50 1.81 3.18
N ASP A 861 26.36 2.40 2.77
CA ASP A 861 25.04 1.98 3.26
C ASP A 861 24.84 0.50 2.95
N SER A 862 24.35 -0.23 3.94
CA SER A 862 24.40 -1.68 3.96
C SER A 862 23.22 -2.23 4.73
N ALA A 863 22.42 -3.09 4.11
CA ALA A 863 21.27 -3.69 4.78
C ALA A 863 21.66 -4.96 5.55
N GLU A 864 20.64 -5.61 6.12
CA GLU A 864 20.77 -6.72 7.06
C GLU A 864 21.83 -7.76 6.63
N PRO A 865 22.88 -8.02 7.42
CA PRO A 865 23.87 -9.03 7.11
C PRO A 865 23.31 -10.44 7.40
N SER A 866 23.97 -11.46 6.87
CA SER A 866 23.89 -12.86 7.31
C SER A 866 25.27 -13.34 7.70
N ILE A 867 25.33 -14.13 8.78
CA ILE A 867 26.58 -14.59 9.37
C ILE A 867 26.56 -16.09 9.63
N ALA A 868 27.71 -16.73 9.49
CA ALA A 868 27.91 -18.14 9.78
C ALA A 868 29.33 -18.37 10.33
N MET A 869 29.51 -19.44 11.11
CA MET A 869 30.84 -19.86 11.53
C MET A 869 31.13 -21.25 10.98
N ASP A 870 32.26 -21.41 10.30
CA ASP A 870 32.64 -22.70 9.74
C ASP A 870 33.16 -23.69 10.81
N SER A 871 33.33 -24.95 10.43
CA SER A 871 33.83 -25.98 11.34
C SER A 871 35.28 -25.74 11.82
N GLY A 872 36.03 -24.90 11.10
CA GLY A 872 37.35 -24.40 11.48
C GLY A 872 37.34 -23.24 12.48
N GLY A 873 36.16 -22.68 12.80
CA GLY A 873 35.98 -21.58 13.74
C GLY A 873 36.12 -20.19 13.14
N PHE A 874 36.12 -20.03 11.82
CA PHE A 874 36.20 -18.72 11.16
C PHE A 874 34.81 -18.12 10.95
N LEU A 875 34.67 -16.82 11.22
CA LEU A 875 33.42 -16.08 11.07
C LEU A 875 33.28 -15.59 9.63
N HIS A 876 32.16 -15.92 9.00
CA HIS A 876 31.73 -15.50 7.67
C HIS A 876 30.61 -14.46 7.80
N VAL A 877 30.65 -13.43 6.96
CA VAL A 877 29.64 -12.37 6.89
C VAL A 877 29.32 -12.12 5.42
N VAL A 878 28.04 -12.18 5.06
CA VAL A 878 27.50 -11.71 3.78
C VAL A 878 26.51 -10.59 4.05
N TRP A 879 26.47 -9.55 3.23
CA TRP A 879 25.50 -8.46 3.39
C TRP A 879 25.23 -7.80 2.04
N VAL A 880 24.16 -7.03 1.93
CA VAL A 880 23.92 -6.19 0.75
C VAL A 880 24.39 -4.77 1.05
N SER A 881 24.93 -4.10 0.04
CA SER A 881 25.46 -2.75 0.14
C SER A 881 25.08 -1.90 -1.06
N ALA A 882 25.19 -0.60 -0.89
CA ALA A 882 24.99 0.35 -1.97
C ALA A 882 26.18 0.48 -2.92
N SER A 883 25.95 1.17 -4.03
CA SER A 883 26.95 1.45 -5.06
C SER A 883 27.98 2.52 -4.66
N GLY A 884 27.69 3.30 -3.61
CA GLY A 884 28.54 4.34 -3.04
C GLY A 884 28.34 4.49 -1.53
N SER A 885 29.09 5.41 -0.94
CA SER A 885 28.89 5.83 0.46
C SER A 885 27.77 6.85 0.51
N GLY A 886 26.81 6.72 1.43
CA GLY A 886 25.65 7.61 1.55
C GLY A 886 24.54 7.39 0.51
N ASP A 887 24.58 6.29 -0.26
CA ASP A 887 23.59 5.95 -1.29
C ASP A 887 22.50 5.02 -0.73
N GLN A 888 21.35 5.61 -0.42
CA GLN A 888 20.16 4.94 0.12
C GLN A 888 19.17 4.50 -0.96
N SER A 889 19.44 4.82 -2.23
CA SER A 889 18.48 4.60 -3.31
C SER A 889 18.40 3.14 -3.74
N THR A 890 19.53 2.42 -3.67
CA THR A 890 19.67 1.07 -4.20
C THR A 890 20.68 0.27 -3.36
N ILE A 891 20.20 -0.60 -2.46
CA ILE A 891 21.04 -1.47 -1.62
C ILE A 891 20.98 -2.89 -2.16
N ASN A 892 21.73 -3.10 -3.23
CA ASN A 892 21.52 -4.26 -4.10
C ASN A 892 22.85 -4.95 -4.46
N LEU A 893 23.97 -4.58 -3.86
CA LEU A 893 25.25 -5.20 -4.19
C LEU A 893 25.67 -6.17 -3.09
N VAL A 894 25.74 -7.46 -3.41
CA VAL A 894 26.04 -8.48 -2.40
C VAL A 894 27.53 -8.54 -2.12
N ARG A 895 27.90 -8.47 -0.85
CA ARG A 895 29.26 -8.42 -0.32
C ARG A 895 29.52 -9.57 0.63
N TYR A 896 30.75 -10.05 0.67
CA TYR A 896 31.19 -11.12 1.56
C TYR A 896 32.57 -10.83 2.15
N SER A 897 32.77 -11.22 3.41
CA SER A 897 34.08 -11.26 4.07
C SER A 897 34.12 -12.39 5.11
N LYS A 898 35.33 -12.77 5.53
CA LYS A 898 35.63 -13.84 6.49
C LYS A 898 36.78 -13.42 7.40
N THR A 899 36.79 -13.87 8.65
CA THR A 899 37.96 -13.70 9.53
C THR A 899 39.14 -14.58 9.10
N THR A 900 40.36 -14.09 9.31
CA THR A 900 41.61 -14.83 9.05
C THR A 900 42.11 -15.58 10.28
N VAL A 901 41.45 -15.40 11.43
CA VAL A 901 41.73 -16.09 12.68
C VAL A 901 40.51 -16.91 13.12
N ALA A 902 40.76 -18.12 13.61
CA ALA A 902 39.74 -19.02 14.15
C ALA A 902 39.37 -18.62 15.58
N TYR A 903 38.09 -18.74 15.92
CA TYR A 903 37.50 -18.34 17.20
C TYR A 903 37.96 -16.95 17.68
N PRO A 904 37.77 -15.90 16.85
CA PRO A 904 38.31 -14.57 17.10
C PRO A 904 37.77 -13.99 18.42
N THR A 905 38.66 -13.35 19.19
CA THR A 905 38.29 -12.53 20.34
C THR A 905 37.77 -11.15 19.91
N GLU A 906 37.14 -10.41 20.83
CA GLU A 906 36.63 -9.06 20.59
C GLU A 906 37.69 -8.08 20.06
N ALA A 907 38.87 -8.08 20.68
CA ALA A 907 39.98 -7.24 20.24
C ALA A 907 40.53 -7.65 18.86
N GLN A 908 40.39 -8.93 18.49
CA GLN A 908 40.79 -9.41 17.17
C GLN A 908 39.75 -9.06 16.10
N LEU A 909 38.45 -9.14 16.40
CA LEU A 909 37.38 -8.71 15.49
C LEU A 909 37.40 -7.20 15.24
N ALA A 910 37.79 -6.40 16.23
CA ALA A 910 37.93 -4.95 16.10
C ALA A 910 39.18 -4.49 15.32
N ASN A 911 39.99 -5.42 14.80
CA ASN A 911 41.19 -5.12 14.03
C ASN A 911 41.01 -5.60 12.57
N ALA A 912 41.02 -4.65 11.63
CA ALA A 912 40.82 -4.92 10.21
C ALA A 912 41.83 -5.92 9.62
N ALA A 913 43.03 -6.05 10.20
CA ALA A 913 44.05 -7.01 9.75
C ALA A 913 43.62 -8.48 9.93
N ASN A 914 42.62 -8.75 10.77
CA ASN A 914 42.09 -10.10 11.00
C ASN A 914 40.89 -10.44 10.11
N TRP A 915 40.58 -9.60 9.12
CA TRP A 915 39.51 -9.80 8.14
C TRP A 915 40.10 -9.94 6.73
N GLN A 916 39.48 -10.79 5.93
CA GLN A 916 39.74 -10.83 4.49
C GLN A 916 39.16 -9.58 3.82
N ALA A 917 39.80 -9.16 2.72
CA ALA A 917 39.25 -8.11 1.88
C ALA A 917 37.83 -8.47 1.41
N VAL A 918 36.95 -7.47 1.35
CA VAL A 918 35.55 -7.66 0.93
C VAL A 918 35.52 -8.07 -0.55
N THR A 919 34.79 -9.13 -0.86
CA THR A 919 34.57 -9.63 -2.22
C THR A 919 33.14 -9.41 -2.69
N ASN A 920 32.98 -9.14 -3.98
CA ASN A 920 31.66 -9.05 -4.64
C ASN A 920 31.12 -10.45 -4.91
N VAL A 921 29.85 -10.69 -4.56
CA VAL A 921 29.19 -11.99 -4.73
C VAL A 921 28.22 -11.97 -5.92
N ASP A 922 27.35 -10.95 -5.98
CA ASP A 922 26.40 -10.73 -7.08
C ASP A 922 26.09 -9.23 -7.18
N ASP A 923 26.48 -8.62 -8.30
CA ASP A 923 26.22 -7.20 -8.63
C ASP A 923 25.18 -7.06 -9.77
N THR A 924 24.63 -8.17 -10.29
CA THR A 924 23.85 -8.17 -11.56
C THR A 924 22.35 -8.37 -11.34
N ASN A 925 21.93 -9.19 -10.37
CA ASN A 925 20.49 -9.39 -10.11
C ASN A 925 20.17 -9.78 -8.65
N PRO A 926 20.08 -8.80 -7.74
CA PRO A 926 20.22 -9.00 -6.29
C PRO A 926 18.92 -8.96 -5.49
N GLY A 927 17.74 -9.02 -6.13
CA GLY A 927 16.43 -8.68 -5.55
C GLY A 927 15.96 -9.40 -4.28
N TYR A 928 16.80 -10.21 -3.63
CA TYR A 928 16.49 -10.98 -2.43
C TYR A 928 17.67 -11.00 -1.44
N MET A 929 17.34 -10.97 -0.14
CA MET A 929 18.31 -11.07 0.95
C MET A 929 19.08 -12.42 0.89
N PRO A 930 20.42 -12.41 0.81
CA PRO A 930 21.21 -13.62 0.86
C PRO A 930 21.40 -14.11 2.31
N THR A 931 21.32 -15.42 2.48
CA THR A 931 21.69 -16.13 3.71
C THR A 931 23.00 -16.87 3.47
N VAL A 932 23.91 -16.86 4.44
CA VAL A 932 25.15 -17.66 4.39
C VAL A 932 25.07 -18.81 5.39
N SER A 933 25.44 -20.00 4.94
CA SER A 933 25.69 -21.18 5.77
C SER A 933 27.06 -21.76 5.44
N THR A 934 27.55 -22.70 6.23
CA THR A 934 28.84 -23.36 5.97
C THR A 934 28.71 -24.86 6.15
N ASP A 935 29.39 -25.63 5.32
CA ASP A 935 29.41 -27.09 5.43
C ASP A 935 30.57 -27.65 6.27
N SER A 936 30.53 -28.97 6.46
CA SER A 936 31.59 -29.72 7.14
C SER A 936 32.92 -29.68 6.38
N SER A 937 32.94 -29.14 5.17
CA SER A 937 34.10 -28.98 4.30
C SER A 937 34.69 -27.56 4.36
N ASN A 938 34.16 -26.68 5.23
CA ASN A 938 34.53 -25.27 5.42
C ASN A 938 34.23 -24.34 4.23
N TYR A 939 33.32 -24.72 3.34
CA TYR A 939 32.89 -23.84 2.25
C TYR A 939 31.63 -23.05 2.62
N PRO A 940 31.58 -21.74 2.33
CA PRO A 940 30.36 -20.94 2.50
C PRO A 940 29.37 -21.24 1.38
N HIS A 941 28.13 -21.52 1.74
CA HIS A 941 26.97 -21.67 0.85
C HIS A 941 26.09 -20.45 1.01
N ILE A 942 25.88 -19.69 -0.07
CA ILE A 942 25.02 -18.50 -0.07
C ILE A 942 23.72 -18.84 -0.79
N ALA A 943 22.57 -18.66 -0.12
CA ALA A 943 21.23 -18.98 -0.61
C ALA A 943 20.29 -17.77 -0.52
N TRP A 944 19.29 -17.66 -1.40
CA TRP A 944 18.38 -16.50 -1.49
C TRP A 944 17.01 -16.80 -0.88
N SER A 945 16.34 -15.77 -0.35
CA SER A 945 15.05 -15.91 0.36
C SER A 945 13.84 -16.27 -0.52
N GLN A 946 13.94 -16.16 -1.85
CA GLN A 946 12.92 -16.58 -2.82
C GLN A 946 13.55 -17.07 -4.14
N SER A 947 12.78 -17.81 -4.96
CA SER A 947 13.19 -18.23 -6.31
C SER A 947 13.18 -17.05 -7.28
N LYS A 948 14.21 -16.93 -8.13
CA LYS A 948 14.46 -15.77 -9.02
C LYS A 948 13.56 -15.69 -10.28
N THR A 949 12.48 -16.47 -10.39
CA THR A 949 11.69 -16.57 -11.64
C THR A 949 10.31 -15.92 -11.50
N PHE A 950 10.13 -14.76 -12.15
CA PHE A 950 8.84 -14.09 -12.36
C PHE A 950 8.03 -14.75 -13.48
N GLY A 951 6.73 -14.97 -13.26
CA GLY A 951 5.72 -15.28 -14.28
C GLY A 951 4.60 -16.18 -13.72
N GLU A 952 3.34 -15.70 -13.74
CA GLU A 952 2.08 -16.44 -13.49
C GLU A 952 2.11 -17.54 -12.39
N GLU A 953 1.57 -17.25 -11.20
CA GLU A 953 1.57 -18.21 -10.07
C GLU A 953 0.64 -19.41 -10.28
N ALA A 954 -0.48 -19.23 -10.99
CA ALA A 954 -1.32 -20.34 -11.42
C ALA A 954 -2.11 -20.00 -12.71
N TRP A 955 -2.62 -21.02 -13.38
CA TRP A 955 -3.50 -20.92 -14.53
C TRP A 955 -4.64 -21.92 -14.39
N ILE A 956 -5.80 -21.54 -14.89
CA ILE A 956 -6.94 -22.44 -15.01
C ILE A 956 -7.52 -22.32 -16.41
N SER A 957 -7.88 -23.46 -17.00
CA SER A 957 -8.64 -23.57 -18.24
C SER A 957 -9.92 -24.38 -18.01
N TYR A 958 -11.04 -23.87 -18.53
CA TYR A 958 -12.37 -24.42 -18.30
C TYR A 958 -13.29 -24.16 -19.50
N ARG A 959 -14.43 -24.85 -19.51
CA ARG A 959 -15.51 -24.59 -20.47
C ARG A 959 -16.33 -23.39 -20.00
N SER A 960 -16.54 -22.42 -20.87
CA SER A 960 -17.40 -21.25 -20.63
C SER A 960 -18.31 -21.02 -21.82
N ASN A 961 -19.40 -20.27 -21.62
CA ASN A 961 -20.31 -19.84 -22.69
C ASN A 961 -20.05 -18.38 -23.15
N THR A 962 -18.98 -17.76 -22.67
CA THR A 962 -18.52 -16.42 -23.05
C THR A 962 -17.69 -16.45 -24.35
N GLY A 963 -17.38 -15.28 -24.89
CA GLY A 963 -16.55 -15.13 -26.08
C GLY A 963 -17.28 -15.44 -27.39
N THR A 964 -16.55 -15.38 -28.49
CA THR A 964 -17.04 -15.56 -29.86
C THR A 964 -17.35 -17.01 -30.22
N ASN A 965 -16.56 -17.96 -29.71
CA ASN A 965 -16.71 -19.39 -29.98
C ASN A 965 -17.60 -20.09 -28.96
N THR A 966 -18.06 -19.36 -27.93
CA THR A 966 -18.94 -19.88 -26.86
C THR A 966 -18.38 -21.19 -26.28
N VAL A 967 -19.20 -22.24 -26.22
CA VAL A 967 -18.85 -23.56 -25.68
C VAL A 967 -17.94 -24.39 -26.58
N ASN A 968 -17.53 -23.90 -27.77
CA ASN A 968 -16.66 -24.61 -28.71
C ASN A 968 -15.17 -24.28 -28.51
N SER A 969 -14.81 -23.58 -27.43
CA SER A 969 -13.42 -23.24 -27.10
C SER A 969 -13.21 -23.24 -25.59
N PRO A 970 -12.03 -23.62 -25.09
CA PRO A 970 -11.71 -23.44 -23.69
C PRO A 970 -11.46 -21.95 -23.42
N LYS A 971 -11.75 -21.54 -22.19
CA LYS A 971 -11.38 -20.23 -21.64
C LYS A 971 -10.33 -20.42 -20.58
N SER A 972 -9.54 -19.37 -20.35
CA SER A 972 -8.45 -19.40 -19.40
C SER A 972 -8.38 -18.17 -18.50
N ARG A 973 -7.80 -18.34 -17.30
CA ARG A 973 -7.44 -17.25 -16.38
C ARG A 973 -6.09 -17.50 -15.74
N THR A 974 -5.37 -16.42 -15.47
CA THR A 974 -4.12 -16.41 -14.69
C THR A 974 -4.38 -15.96 -13.25
N TRP A 975 -3.58 -16.45 -12.32
CA TRP A 975 -3.52 -16.00 -10.93
C TRP A 975 -2.18 -15.31 -10.68
N ASP A 976 -2.23 -14.10 -10.12
CA ASP A 976 -1.05 -13.27 -9.87
C ASP A 976 -0.52 -13.33 -8.43
N GLY A 977 -1.07 -14.23 -7.61
CA GLY A 977 -0.82 -14.29 -6.16
C GLY A 977 -1.90 -13.66 -5.31
N THR A 978 -2.79 -12.85 -5.91
CA THR A 978 -3.82 -12.09 -5.19
C THR A 978 -5.20 -12.16 -5.83
N SER A 979 -5.28 -12.28 -7.16
CA SER A 979 -6.55 -12.30 -7.89
C SER A 979 -6.46 -13.10 -9.18
N TRP A 980 -7.60 -13.65 -9.62
CA TRP A 980 -7.73 -14.26 -10.94
C TRP A 980 -7.96 -13.17 -11.98
N SER A 981 -7.30 -13.27 -13.13
CA SER A 981 -7.45 -12.32 -14.24
C SER A 981 -8.92 -12.18 -14.67
N ALA A 982 -9.35 -10.94 -14.87
CA ALA A 982 -10.63 -10.58 -15.44
C ALA A 982 -10.45 -9.52 -16.54
N PRO A 983 -11.04 -9.68 -17.74
CA PRO A 983 -11.89 -10.81 -18.17
C PRO A 983 -11.09 -12.11 -18.40
N GLU A 984 -11.80 -13.23 -18.56
CA GLU A 984 -11.20 -14.49 -19.02
C GLU A 984 -10.74 -14.41 -20.47
N THR A 985 -9.70 -15.17 -20.81
CA THR A 985 -9.10 -15.21 -22.16
C THR A 985 -9.75 -16.33 -22.98
N GLU A 986 -10.13 -16.03 -24.23
CA GLU A 986 -10.70 -17.00 -25.17
C GLU A 986 -9.62 -17.66 -26.04
N GLU A 987 -9.55 -18.99 -25.98
CA GLU A 987 -8.64 -19.77 -26.82
C GLU A 987 -9.25 -20.10 -28.20
N SER A 988 -8.42 -20.65 -29.09
CA SER A 988 -8.86 -21.10 -30.42
C SER A 988 -9.96 -22.16 -30.34
N THR A 989 -10.85 -22.19 -31.34
CA THR A 989 -11.97 -23.14 -31.38
C THR A 989 -11.51 -24.59 -31.58
N ALA A 990 -12.10 -25.51 -30.82
CA ALA A 990 -12.05 -26.96 -31.00
C ALA A 990 -13.01 -27.45 -32.11
N GLY A 991 -13.85 -26.55 -32.65
CA GLY A 991 -14.77 -26.85 -33.75
C GLY A 991 -16.10 -27.49 -33.33
N SER A 992 -16.21 -27.99 -32.09
CA SER A 992 -17.40 -28.64 -31.54
C SER A 992 -17.55 -28.36 -30.03
N PRO A 993 -18.76 -28.45 -29.43
CA PRO A 993 -18.95 -28.13 -28.02
C PRO A 993 -18.11 -29.01 -27.08
N LEU A 994 -17.39 -28.36 -26.15
CA LEU A 994 -16.52 -29.04 -25.19
C LEU A 994 -17.31 -29.83 -24.14
N ARG A 995 -16.80 -31.00 -23.76
CA ARG A 995 -17.31 -31.85 -22.68
C ARG A 995 -16.39 -31.85 -21.47
N ASN A 996 -15.10 -32.10 -21.68
CA ASN A 996 -14.09 -32.13 -20.63
C ASN A 996 -12.85 -31.33 -21.03
N VAL A 997 -12.21 -30.75 -20.02
CA VAL A 997 -10.96 -30.01 -20.13
C VAL A 997 -10.01 -30.55 -19.05
N ARG A 998 -8.78 -30.90 -19.44
CA ARG A 998 -7.68 -31.23 -18.51
C ARG A 998 -6.46 -30.39 -18.86
N MET A 999 -5.63 -30.11 -17.87
CA MET A 999 -4.39 -29.39 -18.09
C MET A 999 -3.26 -30.00 -17.28
N ALA A 1000 -2.04 -29.87 -17.80
CA ALA A 1000 -0.82 -30.21 -17.07
C ALA A 1000 0.21 -29.10 -17.27
N TYR A 1001 0.97 -28.83 -16.21
CA TYR A 1001 2.05 -27.86 -16.18
C TYR A 1001 3.40 -28.53 -16.37
N SER A 1002 4.30 -27.90 -17.11
CA SER A 1002 5.66 -28.40 -17.24
C SER A 1002 6.43 -28.20 -15.93
N PRO A 1003 7.05 -29.24 -15.36
CA PRO A 1003 7.81 -29.15 -14.12
C PRO A 1003 9.19 -28.50 -14.32
N ILE A 1004 9.65 -28.37 -15.58
CA ILE A 1004 10.97 -27.83 -15.91
C ILE A 1004 10.92 -26.51 -16.72
N ALA A 1005 9.77 -26.17 -17.29
CA ALA A 1005 9.56 -24.96 -18.08
C ALA A 1005 8.40 -24.17 -17.49
N SER A 1006 8.72 -23.14 -16.70
CA SER A 1006 7.75 -22.39 -15.90
C SER A 1006 6.67 -21.68 -16.74
N ASP A 1007 6.93 -21.44 -18.02
CA ASP A 1007 6.00 -20.77 -18.94
C ASP A 1007 5.20 -21.75 -19.82
N GLN A 1008 5.48 -23.06 -19.75
CA GLN A 1008 4.84 -24.07 -20.58
C GLN A 1008 3.76 -24.86 -19.84
N ARG A 1009 2.61 -25.02 -20.51
CA ARG A 1009 1.49 -25.87 -20.07
C ARG A 1009 0.74 -26.41 -21.27
N ILE A 1010 0.04 -27.53 -21.08
CA ILE A 1010 -0.81 -28.12 -22.12
C ILE A 1010 -2.21 -28.27 -21.59
N VAL A 1011 -3.18 -27.75 -22.32
CA VAL A 1011 -4.62 -27.95 -22.10
C VAL A 1011 -5.14 -28.91 -23.15
N VAL A 1012 -5.83 -29.96 -22.76
CA VAL A 1012 -6.46 -30.92 -23.67
C VAL A 1012 -7.96 -30.91 -23.45
N THR A 1013 -8.70 -30.82 -24.54
CA THR A 1013 -10.16 -30.81 -24.54
C THR A 1013 -10.71 -32.00 -25.30
N VAL A 1014 -11.88 -32.49 -24.90
CA VAL A 1014 -12.68 -33.42 -25.72
C VAL A 1014 -14.02 -32.76 -26.06
N SER A 1015 -14.42 -32.90 -27.32
CA SER A 1015 -15.62 -32.26 -27.87
C SER A 1015 -16.73 -33.29 -28.15
N ASP A 1016 -17.94 -32.81 -28.45
CA ASP A 1016 -19.12 -33.65 -28.76
C ASP A 1016 -18.90 -34.61 -29.95
N ASP A 1017 -18.02 -34.24 -30.87
CA ASP A 1017 -17.63 -35.07 -32.02
C ASP A 1017 -16.60 -36.17 -31.68
N GLY A 1018 -16.12 -36.18 -30.44
CA GLY A 1018 -15.22 -37.19 -29.87
C GLY A 1018 -13.76 -37.00 -30.19
N TRP A 1019 -13.37 -35.86 -30.74
CA TRP A 1019 -11.98 -35.52 -30.98
C TRP A 1019 -11.35 -34.84 -29.76
N LEU A 1020 -10.08 -35.17 -29.55
CA LEU A 1020 -9.20 -34.50 -28.60
C LEU A 1020 -8.44 -33.37 -29.31
N ASP A 1021 -8.48 -32.18 -28.73
CA ASP A 1021 -7.71 -31.03 -29.19
C ASP A 1021 -6.73 -30.60 -28.10
N ALA A 1022 -5.50 -30.30 -28.47
CA ALA A 1022 -4.45 -29.97 -27.51
C ALA A 1022 -3.88 -28.58 -27.76
N TYR A 1023 -3.92 -27.73 -26.73
CA TYR A 1023 -3.44 -26.36 -26.70
C TYR A 1023 -2.13 -26.34 -25.93
N VAL A 1024 -1.01 -26.17 -26.62
CA VAL A 1024 0.30 -25.99 -26.00
C VAL A 1024 0.54 -24.49 -25.81
N CYS A 1025 0.65 -24.05 -24.56
CA CYS A 1025 0.73 -22.63 -24.22
C CYS A 1025 2.12 -22.27 -23.70
N THR A 1026 2.75 -21.27 -24.34
CA THR A 1026 4.01 -20.63 -23.93
C THR A 1026 3.88 -19.11 -24.10
N PRO A 1027 3.61 -18.37 -23.02
CA PRO A 1027 2.34 -17.70 -22.67
C PRO A 1027 1.14 -17.74 -23.65
N THR A 1028 1.35 -17.77 -24.97
CA THR A 1028 0.26 -17.89 -25.96
C THR A 1028 0.00 -19.35 -26.32
N CYS A 1029 -1.26 -19.72 -26.50
CA CYS A 1029 -1.65 -21.09 -26.84
C CYS A 1029 -1.65 -21.37 -28.35
N THR A 1030 -1.00 -22.46 -28.74
CA THR A 1030 -1.07 -23.04 -30.09
C THR A 1030 -1.89 -24.33 -30.05
N VAL A 1031 -2.99 -24.39 -30.81
CA VAL A 1031 -3.86 -25.58 -30.84
C VAL A 1031 -3.45 -26.56 -31.94
N THR A 1032 -3.47 -27.85 -31.61
CA THR A 1032 -3.47 -28.96 -32.56
C THR A 1032 -4.82 -29.66 -32.48
N ASN A 1033 -5.64 -29.50 -33.51
CA ASN A 1033 -6.97 -30.09 -33.54
C ASN A 1033 -6.95 -31.55 -33.98
N ASN A 1034 -7.94 -32.33 -33.53
CA ASN A 1034 -8.17 -33.72 -33.92
C ASN A 1034 -6.96 -34.64 -33.69
N LEU A 1035 -6.37 -34.58 -32.49
CA LEU A 1035 -5.15 -35.30 -32.13
C LEU A 1035 -5.39 -36.80 -31.90
N GLY A 1036 -6.57 -37.17 -31.43
CA GLY A 1036 -7.01 -38.54 -31.21
C GLY A 1036 -8.53 -38.59 -31.04
N GLN A 1037 -9.15 -39.73 -31.34
CA GLN A 1037 -10.61 -39.88 -31.27
C GLN A 1037 -11.01 -40.89 -30.20
N VAL A 1038 -11.90 -40.50 -29.29
CA VAL A 1038 -12.34 -41.31 -28.14
C VAL A 1038 -13.77 -41.84 -28.26
N TRP A 1039 -14.59 -41.24 -29.13
CA TRP A 1039 -15.95 -41.71 -29.45
C TRP A 1039 -16.46 -41.16 -30.79
N SER A 1040 -17.56 -41.75 -31.29
CA SER A 1040 -18.37 -41.23 -32.41
C SER A 1040 -19.74 -40.73 -31.96
N THR A 1041 -20.20 -41.14 -30.78
CA THR A 1041 -21.39 -40.60 -30.11
C THR A 1041 -21.08 -40.33 -28.64
N PRO A 1042 -21.33 -39.11 -28.14
CA PRO A 1042 -20.90 -38.72 -26.80
C PRO A 1042 -21.68 -39.47 -25.72
N SER A 1043 -20.98 -39.96 -24.69
CA SER A 1043 -21.58 -40.37 -23.41
C SER A 1043 -21.49 -39.20 -22.42
N ASN A 1044 -22.47 -39.07 -21.52
CA ASN A 1044 -22.58 -37.86 -20.69
C ASN A 1044 -21.65 -37.83 -19.45
N ALA A 1045 -20.76 -38.82 -19.23
CA ALA A 1045 -19.99 -38.93 -17.98
C ALA A 1045 -18.61 -39.63 -18.06
N ASP A 1046 -18.01 -39.82 -19.23
CA ASP A 1046 -16.72 -40.55 -19.34
C ASP A 1046 -15.50 -39.60 -19.34
N TYR A 1047 -14.45 -39.93 -18.56
CA TYR A 1047 -13.16 -39.22 -18.50
C TYR A 1047 -12.10 -39.99 -19.28
N ARG A 1048 -12.27 -40.08 -20.59
CA ARG A 1048 -11.51 -41.02 -21.45
C ARG A 1048 -10.08 -40.62 -21.77
N PHE A 1049 -9.58 -39.52 -21.23
CA PHE A 1049 -8.20 -39.08 -21.47
C PHE A 1049 -7.63 -38.40 -20.23
N ASP A 1050 -6.31 -38.41 -20.13
CA ASP A 1050 -5.58 -37.60 -19.19
C ASP A 1050 -4.20 -37.22 -19.74
N ILE A 1051 -3.60 -36.18 -19.17
CA ILE A 1051 -2.28 -35.66 -19.56
C ILE A 1051 -1.40 -35.38 -18.35
N ALA A 1052 -0.14 -35.78 -18.42
CA ALA A 1052 0.85 -35.52 -17.38
C ALA A 1052 2.22 -35.22 -17.99
N TYR A 1053 3.05 -34.49 -17.25
CA TYR A 1053 4.45 -34.30 -17.58
C TYR A 1053 5.34 -35.29 -16.82
N GLU A 1054 6.43 -35.71 -17.44
CA GLU A 1054 7.56 -36.35 -16.77
C GLU A 1054 8.28 -35.32 -15.89
N GLU A 1055 8.46 -35.63 -14.60
CA GLU A 1055 8.94 -34.69 -13.57
C GLU A 1055 10.43 -34.34 -13.68
N LEU A 1056 11.21 -35.17 -14.38
CA LEU A 1056 12.65 -34.94 -14.58
C LEU A 1056 12.97 -34.40 -15.98
N SER A 1057 12.38 -34.97 -17.04
CA SER A 1057 12.67 -34.59 -18.44
C SER A 1057 11.78 -33.47 -18.99
N GLY A 1058 10.61 -33.22 -18.38
CA GLY A 1058 9.62 -32.26 -18.89
C GLY A 1058 8.92 -32.64 -20.18
N ARG A 1059 8.96 -33.91 -20.60
CA ARG A 1059 8.17 -34.41 -21.74
C ARG A 1059 6.74 -34.67 -21.28
N ALA A 1060 5.73 -34.39 -22.11
CA ALA A 1060 4.34 -34.66 -21.75
C ALA A 1060 3.83 -35.96 -22.38
N LEU A 1061 2.96 -36.66 -21.67
CA LEU A 1061 2.31 -37.88 -22.10
C LEU A 1061 0.80 -37.68 -22.06
N LEU A 1062 0.16 -37.73 -23.23
CA LEU A 1062 -1.29 -37.74 -23.38
C LEU A 1062 -1.74 -39.19 -23.62
N VAL A 1063 -2.65 -39.69 -22.79
CA VAL A 1063 -3.18 -41.06 -22.87
C VAL A 1063 -4.70 -41.03 -22.96
N TYR A 1064 -5.28 -41.86 -23.81
CA TYR A 1064 -6.73 -41.90 -24.01
C TYR A 1064 -7.26 -43.28 -24.44
N GLY A 1065 -8.50 -43.58 -24.04
CA GLY A 1065 -9.26 -44.72 -24.55
C GLY A 1065 -9.66 -44.46 -26.00
N VAL A 1066 -9.06 -45.21 -26.94
CA VAL A 1066 -9.19 -44.94 -28.37
C VAL A 1066 -10.47 -45.54 -28.95
N LEU A 1067 -11.12 -44.82 -29.86
CA LEU A 1067 -12.16 -45.38 -30.69
C LEU A 1067 -11.51 -46.23 -31.80
N SER A 1068 -11.36 -47.54 -31.53
CA SER A 1068 -10.81 -48.51 -32.47
C SER A 1068 -11.74 -49.71 -32.62
N THR A 1069 -11.58 -50.46 -33.71
CA THR A 1069 -12.13 -51.82 -33.86
C THR A 1069 -11.02 -52.87 -33.92
N ASP A 1070 -9.76 -52.44 -33.86
CA ASP A 1070 -8.60 -53.31 -33.79
C ASP A 1070 -8.41 -53.79 -32.36
N THR A 1071 -8.47 -55.10 -32.14
CA THR A 1071 -8.39 -55.73 -30.82
C THR A 1071 -7.02 -55.61 -30.15
N THR A 1072 -6.03 -55.01 -30.81
CA THR A 1072 -4.71 -54.72 -30.25
C THR A 1072 -4.53 -53.25 -29.86
N HIS A 1073 -5.55 -52.41 -30.08
CA HIS A 1073 -5.51 -50.98 -29.83
C HIS A 1073 -6.55 -50.57 -28.78
N ASP A 1074 -6.34 -50.94 -27.52
CA ASP A 1074 -7.33 -50.60 -26.48
C ASP A 1074 -7.14 -49.18 -25.91
N ILE A 1075 -5.88 -48.77 -25.74
CA ILE A 1075 -5.50 -47.42 -25.27
C ILE A 1075 -4.52 -46.84 -26.26
N ALA A 1076 -4.68 -45.56 -26.59
CA ALA A 1076 -3.71 -44.81 -27.37
C ALA A 1076 -2.95 -43.81 -26.50
N TYR A 1077 -1.73 -43.49 -26.89
CA TYR A 1077 -0.95 -42.43 -26.28
C TYR A 1077 -0.09 -41.69 -27.29
N ARG A 1078 0.26 -40.45 -26.94
CA ARG A 1078 1.19 -39.60 -27.68
C ARG A 1078 2.11 -38.87 -26.71
N GLU A 1079 3.35 -38.71 -27.13
CA GLU A 1079 4.35 -37.95 -26.39
C GLU A 1079 4.52 -36.56 -27.01
N TYR A 1080 4.63 -35.53 -26.17
CA TYR A 1080 4.98 -34.18 -26.56
C TYR A 1080 6.43 -33.89 -26.17
N THR A 1081 7.27 -33.61 -27.16
CA THR A 1081 8.71 -33.33 -27.01
C THR A 1081 9.12 -32.02 -27.68
N GLY A 1082 8.21 -31.04 -27.66
CA GLY A 1082 8.26 -29.82 -28.50
C GLY A 1082 7.34 -29.90 -29.72
N SER A 1083 6.96 -31.11 -30.12
CA SER A 1083 5.87 -31.41 -31.06
C SER A 1083 5.19 -32.72 -30.65
N TRP A 1084 3.93 -32.90 -31.05
CA TRP A 1084 3.21 -34.16 -30.84
C TRP A 1084 3.82 -35.29 -31.69
N GLY A 1085 4.20 -36.38 -31.04
CA GLY A 1085 4.62 -37.62 -31.68
C GLY A 1085 3.47 -38.35 -32.37
N PRO A 1086 3.78 -39.44 -33.11
CA PRO A 1086 2.76 -40.32 -33.68
C PRO A 1086 1.90 -40.96 -32.58
N GLU A 1087 0.66 -41.30 -32.91
CA GLU A 1087 -0.19 -42.12 -32.05
C GLU A 1087 0.42 -43.50 -31.88
N GLN A 1088 0.52 -43.97 -30.64
CA GLN A 1088 0.99 -45.30 -30.25
C GLN A 1088 -0.11 -46.01 -29.48
N TYR A 1089 -0.06 -47.34 -29.38
CA TYR A 1089 -1.14 -48.14 -28.79
C TYR A 1089 -0.61 -49.06 -27.68
N LEU A 1090 -1.48 -49.33 -26.71
CA LEU A 1090 -1.31 -50.38 -25.70
C LEU A 1090 -2.37 -51.45 -25.93
N ASP A 1091 -1.91 -52.69 -25.95
CA ASP A 1091 -2.72 -53.90 -26.03
C ASP A 1091 -2.85 -54.52 -24.63
N ASN A 1092 -4.08 -54.62 -24.13
CA ASN A 1092 -4.37 -55.41 -22.95
C ASN A 1092 -4.60 -56.88 -23.33
N THR A 1093 -3.48 -57.60 -23.51
CA THR A 1093 -3.46 -59.01 -23.95
C THR A 1093 -4.22 -59.99 -23.04
N ASN A 1094 -4.68 -59.55 -21.86
CA ASN A 1094 -5.50 -60.37 -20.96
C ASN A 1094 -6.96 -60.51 -21.43
N ASN A 1095 -7.37 -59.79 -22.47
CA ASN A 1095 -8.72 -59.83 -23.03
C ASN A 1095 -8.68 -60.12 -24.54
N ALA A 1096 -9.56 -60.99 -25.02
CA ALA A 1096 -9.61 -61.40 -26.43
C ALA A 1096 -10.51 -60.48 -27.31
N THR A 1097 -11.02 -59.40 -26.74
CA THR A 1097 -11.96 -58.45 -27.38
C THR A 1097 -11.54 -57.03 -27.05
N ASP A 1098 -11.66 -56.12 -28.02
CA ASP A 1098 -11.44 -54.69 -27.87
C ASP A 1098 -12.17 -54.13 -26.64
N LEU A 1099 -11.43 -53.53 -25.71
CA LEU A 1099 -11.96 -52.94 -24.50
C LEU A 1099 -12.05 -51.42 -24.61
N GLN A 1100 -13.28 -50.91 -24.45
CA GLN A 1100 -13.53 -49.48 -24.42
C GLN A 1100 -13.33 -48.91 -23.01
N TYR A 1101 -12.22 -48.19 -22.82
CA TYR A 1101 -11.90 -47.51 -21.56
C TYR A 1101 -12.68 -46.19 -21.44
N SER A 1102 -13.40 -46.06 -20.33
CA SER A 1102 -14.23 -44.89 -20.00
C SER A 1102 -13.57 -43.93 -19.02
N GLN A 1103 -12.48 -44.36 -18.37
CA GLN A 1103 -11.71 -43.55 -17.41
C GLN A 1103 -10.22 -43.79 -17.60
N ILE A 1104 -9.45 -42.70 -17.73
CA ILE A 1104 -7.99 -42.69 -17.80
C ILE A 1104 -7.49 -41.71 -16.74
N GLU A 1105 -6.46 -42.09 -15.99
CA GLU A 1105 -5.83 -41.24 -14.97
C GLU A 1105 -4.32 -41.49 -14.94
N LEU A 1106 -3.55 -40.41 -14.95
CA LEU A 1106 -2.09 -40.41 -14.91
C LEU A 1106 -1.57 -39.83 -13.60
N ALA A 1107 -0.54 -40.46 -13.04
CA ALA A 1107 0.11 -40.03 -11.81
C ALA A 1107 1.63 -39.96 -12.02
N PRO A 1108 2.20 -38.77 -12.29
CA PRO A 1108 3.64 -38.61 -12.44
C PRO A 1108 4.36 -38.76 -11.10
N LYS A 1109 5.56 -39.34 -11.12
CA LYS A 1109 6.39 -39.53 -9.92
C LYS A 1109 7.37 -38.38 -9.78
N ALA A 1110 7.27 -37.63 -8.67
CA ALA A 1110 8.16 -36.52 -8.36
C ALA A 1110 9.65 -36.87 -8.55
N GLY A 1111 10.36 -36.01 -9.30
CA GLY A 1111 11.81 -36.15 -9.58
C GLY A 1111 12.19 -37.32 -10.49
N SER A 1112 11.25 -37.86 -11.28
CA SER A 1112 11.47 -39.02 -12.15
C SER A 1112 10.69 -38.91 -13.46
N ASP A 1113 11.16 -39.60 -14.50
CA ASP A 1113 10.41 -39.77 -15.76
C ASP A 1113 9.34 -40.89 -15.71
N GLN A 1114 9.00 -41.37 -14.51
CA GLN A 1114 8.03 -42.44 -14.34
C GLN A 1114 6.63 -41.85 -14.19
N VAL A 1115 5.66 -42.41 -14.93
CA VAL A 1115 4.24 -42.01 -14.83
C VAL A 1115 3.39 -43.27 -14.64
N GLY A 1116 2.60 -43.32 -13.58
CA GLY A 1116 1.61 -44.38 -13.40
C GLY A 1116 0.38 -44.09 -14.26
N LEU A 1117 -0.15 -45.12 -14.92
CA LEU A 1117 -1.42 -45.09 -15.64
C LEU A 1117 -2.41 -46.02 -14.93
N MET A 1118 -3.61 -45.52 -14.64
CA MET A 1118 -4.78 -46.35 -14.34
C MET A 1118 -5.86 -46.12 -15.39
N ALA A 1119 -6.44 -47.21 -15.88
CA ALA A 1119 -7.49 -47.19 -16.88
C ALA A 1119 -8.66 -48.08 -16.46
N GLY A 1120 -9.87 -47.55 -16.50
CA GLY A 1120 -11.11 -48.23 -16.14
C GLY A 1120 -12.09 -48.32 -17.30
N THR A 1121 -12.73 -49.49 -17.45
CA THR A 1121 -13.83 -49.70 -18.40
C THR A 1121 -15.18 -49.56 -17.70
N SER A 1122 -16.24 -49.32 -18.48
CA SER A 1122 -17.61 -49.18 -17.97
C SER A 1122 -18.19 -50.47 -17.36
N ASN A 1123 -17.61 -51.63 -17.67
CA ASN A 1123 -17.97 -52.92 -17.08
C ASN A 1123 -17.10 -53.32 -15.86
N GLY A 1124 -16.26 -52.41 -15.34
CA GLY A 1124 -15.54 -52.57 -14.09
C GLY A 1124 -14.18 -53.26 -14.17
N VAL A 1125 -13.59 -53.38 -15.37
CA VAL A 1125 -12.20 -53.82 -15.53
C VAL A 1125 -11.29 -52.63 -15.29
N VAL A 1126 -10.36 -52.76 -14.34
CA VAL A 1126 -9.34 -51.74 -14.04
C VAL A 1126 -7.98 -52.34 -14.31
N THR A 1127 -7.19 -51.66 -15.14
CA THR A 1127 -5.84 -52.06 -15.49
C THR A 1127 -4.88 -50.92 -15.20
N ALA A 1128 -3.67 -51.24 -14.76
CA ALA A 1128 -2.63 -50.26 -14.46
C ALA A 1128 -1.34 -50.60 -15.19
N TRP A 1129 -0.59 -49.56 -15.57
CA TRP A 1129 0.72 -49.68 -16.21
C TRP A 1129 1.67 -48.63 -15.64
N ILE A 1130 2.97 -48.82 -15.85
CA ILE A 1130 4.00 -47.84 -15.50
C ILE A 1130 4.75 -47.42 -16.75
N TRP A 1131 4.67 -46.13 -17.08
CA TRP A 1131 5.57 -45.50 -18.02
C TRP A 1131 6.96 -45.35 -17.39
N SER A 1132 8.00 -45.75 -18.13
CA SER A 1132 9.39 -45.74 -17.67
C SER A 1132 10.19 -44.48 -18.04
N GLY A 1133 9.58 -43.56 -18.78
CA GLY A 1133 10.26 -42.46 -19.48
C GLY A 1133 10.41 -42.73 -20.99
N THR A 1134 10.29 -43.99 -21.42
CA THR A 1134 10.45 -44.38 -22.83
C THR A 1134 9.44 -45.39 -23.36
N ALA A 1135 8.77 -46.13 -22.46
CA ALA A 1135 7.78 -47.14 -22.81
C ALA A 1135 6.91 -47.49 -21.59
N PHE A 1136 5.69 -47.97 -21.84
CA PHE A 1136 4.87 -48.60 -20.82
C PHE A 1136 5.36 -50.03 -20.53
N GLY A 1137 5.56 -50.32 -19.24
CA GLY A 1137 5.80 -51.66 -18.71
C GLY A 1137 4.55 -52.20 -18.01
N SER A 1138 4.46 -53.54 -17.96
CA SER A 1138 3.41 -54.30 -17.24
C SER A 1138 3.55 -54.22 -15.72
#